data_AF-A0A1I7Z0T9-F1
#
_entry.id   AF-A0A1I7Z0T9-F1
#
_cell.length_a   1.000
_cell.length_b   1.000
_cell.length_c   1.000
_cell.angle_alpha   90.00
_cell.angle_beta   90.00
_cell.angle_gamma   90.00
#
_symmetry.space_group_name_H-M   'P 1'
#
loop_
_entity.id
_entity.type
_entity.pdbx_description
1 polymer ?
#
loop_
_entity_poly.entity_id
_entity_poly.type
_entity_poly.pdbx_seq_one_letter_code
_entity_poly.pdbx_strand_id
1 'polypeptide(L)'
;MAMLLQVWLVAVLCLFGAAVGSTGSRDCSFYCFHSPQNRRESVNVDIVRNLSCTHFVYGFAQFGKRANIIGPSWMDEDVGRRGNYLKISHLKSYTPITVLLGIRAEEWLTFLESNQLMERYVRGLFHFIWTQRFDGFMFDFSPVIYKSPKFVKFLQVHSFFYIEVPYSPFQLIHERNMKRKDPIQIVLSVGARDVSLTKEHWQTVEPYVQAVYMVAEDIAYAHDPTAAIHHQALFPSDTIPPSDTISYNAEALKNSGFPPSKIVIGLSAWARTYEPLDPKNTGHMKPAHGYGARGSDKNRTDGILPYGELCGVQADGKSEHDIKTSTSALLDDLGFWHAFTAPGPVLKQKLDWIRDQGYSGVGLSSIRGDDELNQCGEGPMPIHQFVADNLKCYEIHEPHNATQECTRICTIRTESSTGSFPFANLKPSLCSHIIVSSADFTLSGFIGLPNSVQAVLAEYNRWNVTNRPPVLLSVGATQESHFWRKVLETESQRKLLIERIGQVLHANQIDGIDVSWTQQPINQTDGQLLIDFVKELRQTLAQFMILVSITPQSTYDNSYDMKALESNADFIILQGHRFHDPAGNMTGHHSTMFNTSQLITDQSMTLESFSNIVLSQGMPASKIVLGMSAEGISMKTKNFTWSHALGGETMRGPRVPAHFRVSQEQICAMLEQENTEYKFAEDMGVPMLLQGDELVAFDNARSVRMKTTYASVNNLGGVALLALEKDDVHGRCGPSFRLLESIASAQVCNTCDKKKQETVSAGQCTDAFRLLCTYELPNIVKNAVDPETIPFNKCKNIVVEEMVLGVNGSIDPFTDVDFKHMATLTVARQKFQVGEVTMIAAIKCNMGNASVFKELLDSETSRDLMIKNIVQLATYHSFDGVQFKCHHMMSPSTKENFAAMTEAVNQKFKAQPDRSCPRTVSVRIPASFNGPCGDNLEQCYDVAGLNKLDSVVLEPFQSRKNGTEIISPMFSMTDNDDEVSVDKTVKMWLESGVLPSKIIVHIPAYGVEQMEYDYSGEGRVIREQITEPRAQICKTVSESATKSHTLYDAMTHFTAITEGNWITYDTEQTISYRVRYAQREGLGGVGLFTLKFDDHEGSCSTGTFPMLSAIRKHMCFE
;
A
#
# COMPACT_ATOMS: atom_id res chain seq x y z
N MET A 1 -39.94 34.42 -32.05
CA MET A 1 -40.53 34.18 -30.72
C MET A 1 -40.44 32.71 -30.28
N ALA A 2 -40.41 31.72 -31.19
CA ALA A 2 -40.14 30.31 -30.83
C ALA A 2 -38.65 29.95 -30.61
N MET A 3 -37.71 30.77 -31.11
CA MET A 3 -36.26 30.53 -30.97
C MET A 3 -35.64 31.08 -29.67
N LEU A 4 -36.38 31.89 -28.91
CA LEU A 4 -35.96 32.45 -27.62
C LEU A 4 -36.41 31.59 -26.41
N LEU A 5 -37.33 30.64 -26.63
CA LEU A 5 -37.83 29.72 -25.59
C LEU A 5 -36.97 28.45 -25.44
N GLN A 6 -36.17 28.09 -26.44
CA GLN A 6 -35.26 26.92 -26.37
C GLN A 6 -33.93 27.22 -25.66
N VAL A 7 -33.52 28.48 -25.59
CA VAL A 7 -32.27 28.89 -24.89
C VAL A 7 -32.50 29.04 -23.38
N TRP A 8 -33.75 29.34 -22.95
CA TRP A 8 -34.10 29.43 -21.53
C TRP A 8 -34.40 28.07 -20.87
N LEU A 9 -34.90 27.07 -21.61
CA LEU A 9 -35.16 25.74 -21.03
C LEU A 9 -33.87 24.94 -20.77
N VAL A 10 -32.80 25.18 -21.55
CA VAL A 10 -31.49 24.55 -21.33
C VAL A 10 -30.72 25.23 -20.18
N ALA A 11 -30.92 26.54 -19.97
CA ALA A 11 -30.30 27.26 -18.85
C ALA A 11 -30.95 26.99 -17.48
N VAL A 12 -32.27 26.72 -17.44
CA VAL A 12 -32.99 26.44 -16.17
C VAL A 12 -32.86 24.97 -15.74
N LEU A 13 -32.64 24.03 -16.67
CA LEU A 13 -32.31 22.63 -16.34
C LEU A 13 -30.84 22.43 -15.91
N CYS A 14 -29.95 23.39 -16.18
CA CYS A 14 -28.59 23.41 -15.65
C CYS A 14 -28.45 24.12 -14.29
N LEU A 15 -29.49 24.79 -13.78
CA LEU A 15 -29.47 25.53 -12.50
C LEU A 15 -30.24 24.84 -11.36
N PHE A 16 -30.86 23.68 -11.58
CA PHE A 16 -31.48 22.84 -10.54
C PHE A 16 -30.95 21.39 -10.50
N GLY A 17 -29.76 21.15 -11.09
CA GLY A 17 -29.01 19.90 -10.99
C GLY A 17 -27.79 19.97 -10.06
N ALA A 18 -27.65 21.05 -9.28
CA ALA A 18 -26.56 21.25 -8.34
C ALA A 18 -27.12 21.53 -6.93
N ALA A 19 -27.78 20.54 -6.34
CA ALA A 19 -28.02 20.51 -4.91
C ALA A 19 -28.18 19.06 -4.45
N VAL A 20 -27.27 18.65 -3.58
CA VAL A 20 -27.24 17.41 -2.79
C VAL A 20 -26.88 16.13 -3.56
N GLY A 21 -25.72 16.15 -4.22
CA GLY A 21 -24.77 15.06 -4.03
C GLY A 21 -23.78 15.55 -2.98
N SER A 22 -24.02 15.27 -1.70
CA SER A 22 -23.00 15.48 -0.68
C SER A 22 -21.79 14.63 -1.07
N THR A 23 -20.69 15.28 -1.49
CA THR A 23 -19.35 14.78 -1.27
C THR A 23 -19.14 14.77 0.25
N GLY A 24 -19.74 13.78 0.91
CA GLY A 24 -19.52 13.49 2.31
C GLY A 24 -18.41 12.48 2.37
N SER A 25 -17.37 12.77 3.16
CA SER A 25 -16.61 11.79 3.92
C SER A 25 -17.39 10.48 4.01
N ARG A 26 -16.85 9.35 3.52
CA ARG A 26 -17.30 8.08 4.09
C ARG A 26 -16.71 8.05 5.50
N ASP A 27 -17.48 8.57 6.46
CA ASP A 27 -17.20 8.36 7.88
C ASP A 27 -17.03 6.86 8.09
N CYS A 28 -15.96 6.45 8.79
CA CYS A 28 -15.77 5.05 9.17
C CYS A 28 -17.08 4.47 9.68
N SER A 29 -17.34 3.20 9.37
CA SER A 29 -18.48 2.57 10.00
C SER A 29 -18.18 2.37 11.49
N PHE A 30 -18.87 3.10 12.36
CA PHE A 30 -18.81 2.92 13.80
C PHE A 30 -20.08 2.21 14.26
N TYR A 31 -19.95 0.93 14.60
CA TYR A 31 -21.04 0.07 15.04
C TYR A 31 -21.19 0.12 16.56
N CYS A 32 -22.34 0.59 17.03
CA CYS A 32 -22.70 0.64 18.44
C CYS A 32 -23.86 -0.31 18.71
N PHE A 33 -23.74 -1.11 19.77
CA PHE A 33 -24.68 -2.18 20.06
C PHE A 33 -25.47 -1.91 21.34
N HIS A 34 -26.75 -2.27 21.34
CA HIS A 34 -27.56 -2.30 22.55
C HIS A 34 -28.39 -3.58 22.62
N SER A 35 -28.22 -4.30 23.73
CA SER A 35 -28.95 -5.53 24.03
C SER A 35 -29.72 -5.42 25.35
N PRO A 36 -31.06 -5.59 25.33
CA PRO A 36 -31.88 -5.55 26.54
C PRO A 36 -31.50 -6.63 27.57
N GLN A 37 -31.33 -6.25 28.83
CA GLN A 37 -31.00 -7.16 29.94
C GLN A 37 -32.23 -7.90 30.49
N ASN A 38 -33.43 -7.35 30.29
CA ASN A 38 -34.64 -8.06 30.69
C ASN A 38 -35.80 -7.72 29.77
N ARG A 39 -36.83 -8.55 29.84
CA ARG A 39 -38.00 -8.44 28.96
C ARG A 39 -38.83 -7.16 29.19
N ARG A 40 -38.52 -6.34 30.19
CA ARG A 40 -39.24 -5.08 30.48
C ARG A 40 -38.40 -3.85 30.24
N GLU A 41 -37.20 -4.02 29.71
CA GLU A 41 -36.29 -2.91 29.52
C GLU A 41 -36.71 -2.05 28.33
N SER A 42 -36.63 -0.72 28.55
CA SER A 42 -36.85 0.25 27.50
C SER A 42 -35.56 0.98 27.14
N VAL A 43 -35.30 1.11 25.84
CA VAL A 43 -34.09 1.76 25.31
C VAL A 43 -34.09 3.26 25.60
N ASN A 44 -32.99 3.75 26.16
CA ASN A 44 -32.71 5.18 26.25
C ASN A 44 -31.96 5.64 25.00
N VAL A 45 -32.70 6.22 24.06
CA VAL A 45 -32.15 6.69 22.78
C VAL A 45 -31.33 7.97 22.90
N ASP A 46 -31.44 8.71 24.00
CA ASP A 46 -30.68 9.95 24.18
C ASP A 46 -29.18 9.67 24.40
N ILE A 47 -28.82 8.51 24.96
CA ILE A 47 -27.43 8.06 25.06
C ILE A 47 -26.83 7.89 23.65
N VAL A 48 -27.56 7.23 22.75
CA VAL A 48 -27.11 6.98 21.37
C VAL A 48 -27.04 8.26 20.55
N ARG A 49 -27.94 9.23 20.79
CA ARG A 49 -27.90 10.53 20.09
C ARG A 49 -26.63 11.33 20.35
N ASN A 50 -26.04 11.16 21.53
CA ASN A 50 -24.82 11.84 21.93
C ASN A 50 -23.55 11.11 21.46
N LEU A 51 -23.71 9.95 20.82
CA LEU A 51 -22.60 9.18 20.23
C LEU A 51 -22.58 9.38 18.71
N SER A 52 -21.39 9.52 18.14
CA SER A 52 -21.19 9.62 16.67
C SER A 52 -21.26 8.25 15.97
N CYS A 53 -22.15 7.37 16.40
CA CYS A 53 -22.34 6.05 15.80
C CYS A 53 -22.95 6.18 14.40
N THR A 54 -22.37 5.51 13.41
CA THR A 54 -22.94 5.47 12.05
C THR A 54 -23.87 4.27 11.86
N HIS A 55 -23.68 3.21 12.65
CA HIS A 55 -24.52 2.02 12.68
C HIS A 55 -24.95 1.72 14.11
N PHE A 56 -26.25 1.59 14.35
CA PHE A 56 -26.80 1.16 15.63
C PHE A 56 -27.44 -0.22 15.49
N VAL A 57 -26.91 -1.20 16.20
CA VAL A 57 -27.40 -2.58 16.18
C VAL A 57 -28.22 -2.83 17.45
N TYR A 58 -29.52 -3.04 17.27
CA TYR A 58 -30.43 -3.42 18.36
C TYR A 58 -30.71 -4.92 18.32
N GLY A 59 -30.46 -5.63 19.40
CA GLY A 59 -30.56 -7.09 19.36
C GLY A 59 -30.36 -7.79 20.69
N PHE A 60 -30.22 -9.12 20.72
CA PHE A 60 -30.44 -9.99 19.57
C PHE A 60 -31.86 -10.57 19.59
N ALA A 61 -32.61 -10.32 18.52
CA ALA A 61 -33.87 -11.00 18.26
C ALA A 61 -33.62 -12.45 17.84
N GLN A 62 -34.64 -13.29 17.97
CA GLN A 62 -34.57 -14.71 17.60
C GLN A 62 -35.59 -15.05 16.52
N PHE A 63 -35.30 -16.09 15.75
CA PHE A 63 -36.31 -16.66 14.86
C PHE A 63 -37.30 -17.54 15.62
N GLY A 64 -38.59 -17.24 15.47
CA GLY A 64 -39.69 -18.05 16.00
C GLY A 64 -40.10 -19.18 15.04
N LYS A 65 -40.65 -20.26 15.61
CA LYS A 65 -41.04 -21.50 14.91
C LYS A 65 -42.01 -21.33 13.72
N ARG A 66 -42.64 -20.16 13.56
CA ARG A 66 -43.59 -19.86 12.49
C ARG A 66 -43.05 -18.89 11.43
N ALA A 67 -41.73 -18.67 11.39
CA ALA A 67 -41.08 -17.64 10.59
C ALA A 67 -41.44 -16.20 10.99
N ASN A 68 -41.72 -16.00 12.28
CA ASN A 68 -41.85 -14.68 12.90
C ASN A 68 -40.55 -14.30 13.62
N ILE A 69 -40.31 -13.01 13.78
CA ILE A 69 -39.21 -12.49 14.61
C ILE A 69 -39.71 -12.35 16.05
N ILE A 70 -38.95 -12.87 17.00
CA ILE A 70 -39.18 -12.74 18.43
C ILE A 70 -38.22 -11.68 18.95
N GLY A 71 -38.76 -10.54 19.37
CA GLY A 71 -37.97 -9.43 19.89
C GLY A 71 -37.29 -9.76 21.23
N PRO A 72 -36.13 -9.12 21.53
CA PRO A 72 -35.42 -9.30 22.79
C PRO A 72 -36.19 -8.81 24.03
N SER A 73 -37.16 -7.88 23.89
CA SER A 73 -37.93 -7.30 24.99
C SER A 73 -39.44 -7.28 24.74
N TRP A 74 -40.27 -7.41 25.79
CA TRP A 74 -41.72 -7.18 25.69
C TRP A 74 -42.06 -5.70 25.49
N MET A 75 -41.12 -4.81 25.75
CA MET A 75 -41.25 -3.39 25.44
C MET A 75 -40.95 -3.08 23.97
N ASP A 76 -40.68 -4.08 23.14
CA ASP A 76 -40.41 -3.87 21.72
C ASP A 76 -41.68 -3.54 20.92
N GLU A 77 -42.84 -4.03 21.34
CA GLU A 77 -44.11 -3.79 20.66
C GLU A 77 -44.52 -2.31 20.73
N ASP A 78 -44.91 -1.75 19.58
CA ASP A 78 -45.26 -0.33 19.38
C ASP A 78 -46.65 0.05 19.95
N VAL A 79 -46.96 -0.36 21.18
CA VAL A 79 -48.20 0.01 21.86
C VAL A 79 -48.09 1.43 22.42
N GLY A 80 -48.87 2.37 21.88
CA GLY A 80 -49.03 3.71 22.44
C GLY A 80 -47.79 4.61 22.42
N ARG A 81 -46.95 4.51 21.36
CA ARG A 81 -45.70 5.27 21.16
C ARG A 81 -44.58 5.05 22.19
N ARG A 82 -44.64 3.96 22.96
CA ARG A 82 -43.63 3.65 24.01
C ARG A 82 -42.71 2.48 23.68
N GLY A 83 -42.94 1.81 22.56
CA GLY A 83 -42.17 0.64 22.12
C GLY A 83 -40.73 0.96 21.73
N ASN A 84 -39.82 0.03 21.96
CA ASN A 84 -38.40 0.19 21.64
C ASN A 84 -38.17 0.32 20.13
N TYR A 85 -38.87 -0.44 19.28
CA TYR A 85 -38.72 -0.33 17.82
C TYR A 85 -39.10 1.06 17.31
N LEU A 86 -40.19 1.65 17.79
CA LEU A 86 -40.52 3.04 17.46
C LEU A 86 -39.45 4.03 17.97
N LYS A 87 -38.96 3.86 19.20
CA LYS A 87 -37.92 4.74 19.76
C LYS A 87 -36.64 4.71 18.92
N ILE A 88 -36.19 3.52 18.56
CA ILE A 88 -34.97 3.31 17.79
C ILE A 88 -35.15 3.80 16.35
N SER A 89 -36.27 3.47 15.69
CA SER A 89 -36.52 3.97 14.33
C SER A 89 -36.64 5.50 14.28
N HIS A 90 -37.03 6.14 15.38
CA HIS A 90 -37.04 7.60 15.53
C HIS A 90 -35.65 8.20 15.70
N LEU A 91 -34.58 7.44 16.02
CA LEU A 91 -33.21 7.96 16.04
C LEU A 91 -32.84 8.65 14.71
N LYS A 92 -33.35 8.10 13.61
CA LYS A 92 -33.12 8.59 12.24
C LYS A 92 -33.68 9.98 11.96
N SER A 93 -34.56 10.50 12.80
CA SER A 93 -35.03 11.89 12.67
C SER A 93 -34.07 12.90 13.32
N TYR A 94 -33.08 12.43 14.09
CA TYR A 94 -32.12 13.29 14.80
C TYR A 94 -30.73 13.24 14.18
N THR A 95 -30.29 12.07 13.72
CA THR A 95 -28.96 11.87 13.12
C THR A 95 -29.05 10.94 11.90
N PRO A 96 -28.14 11.09 10.91
CA PRO A 96 -28.03 10.17 9.79
C PRO A 96 -27.38 8.86 10.25
N ILE A 97 -28.18 7.97 10.85
CA ILE A 97 -27.72 6.68 11.40
C ILE A 97 -28.41 5.50 10.71
N THR A 98 -27.65 4.45 10.43
CA THR A 98 -28.18 3.17 9.96
C THR A 98 -28.62 2.34 11.16
N VAL A 99 -29.88 1.92 11.21
CA VAL A 99 -30.38 1.05 12.29
C VAL A 99 -30.53 -0.38 11.80
N LEU A 100 -29.78 -1.31 12.40
CA LEU A 100 -29.82 -2.73 12.09
C LEU A 100 -30.51 -3.50 13.22
N LEU A 101 -31.31 -4.51 12.86
CA LEU A 101 -31.79 -5.50 13.82
C LEU A 101 -30.76 -6.64 13.90
N GLY A 102 -30.17 -6.84 15.06
CA GLY A 102 -29.35 -8.01 15.37
C GLY A 102 -30.24 -9.23 15.53
N ILE A 103 -29.94 -10.32 14.81
CA ILE A 103 -30.63 -11.60 14.91
C ILE A 103 -29.63 -12.68 15.25
N ARG A 104 -29.89 -13.40 16.34
CA ARG A 104 -29.06 -14.53 16.76
C ARG A 104 -29.74 -15.87 16.54
N ALA A 105 -29.01 -16.82 15.99
CA ALA A 105 -29.46 -18.20 15.83
C ALA A 105 -28.32 -19.19 16.15
N GLU A 106 -28.33 -19.70 17.39
CA GLU A 106 -27.24 -20.51 17.95
C GLU A 106 -27.31 -22.01 17.56
N GLU A 107 -28.50 -22.62 17.37
CA GLU A 107 -28.61 -24.08 17.14
C GLU A 107 -29.67 -24.52 16.12
N TRP A 108 -30.36 -23.57 15.49
CA TRP A 108 -31.63 -23.87 14.81
C TRP A 108 -31.50 -23.97 13.30
N LEU A 109 -31.09 -25.13 12.78
CA LEU A 109 -30.91 -25.38 11.33
C LEU A 109 -32.22 -25.57 10.55
N THR A 110 -33.38 -25.67 11.22
CA THR A 110 -34.64 -26.08 10.55
C THR A 110 -35.09 -25.11 9.46
N PHE A 111 -34.75 -23.83 9.56
CA PHE A 111 -35.07 -22.85 8.52
C PHE A 111 -34.27 -23.07 7.22
N LEU A 112 -33.12 -23.76 7.30
CA LEU A 112 -32.30 -24.17 6.15
C LEU A 112 -32.71 -25.54 5.59
N GLU A 113 -33.70 -26.23 6.16
CA GLU A 113 -34.03 -27.61 5.75
C GLU A 113 -34.57 -27.70 4.32
N SER A 114 -35.39 -26.73 3.89
CA SER A 114 -35.98 -26.69 2.54
C SER A 114 -36.05 -25.27 1.97
N ASN A 115 -36.09 -25.15 0.65
CA ASN A 115 -36.23 -23.85 -0.03
C ASN A 115 -37.52 -23.12 0.39
N GLN A 116 -38.63 -23.85 0.59
CA GLN A 116 -39.91 -23.27 1.03
C GLN A 116 -39.82 -22.67 2.43
N LEU A 117 -39.06 -23.30 3.33
CA LEU A 117 -38.80 -22.75 4.65
C LEU A 117 -37.91 -21.50 4.54
N MET A 118 -36.78 -21.57 3.82
CA MET A 118 -35.90 -20.42 3.61
C MET A 118 -36.66 -19.21 3.07
N GLU A 119 -37.48 -19.37 2.03
CA GLU A 119 -38.33 -18.32 1.48
C GLU A 119 -39.32 -17.76 2.50
N ARG A 120 -39.91 -18.61 3.35
CA ARG A 120 -40.85 -18.18 4.39
C ARG A 120 -40.17 -17.32 5.44
N TYR A 121 -38.94 -17.68 5.87
CA TYR A 121 -38.16 -16.89 6.82
C TYR A 121 -37.67 -15.59 6.22
N VAL A 122 -37.13 -15.62 4.99
CA VAL A 122 -36.74 -14.41 4.25
C VAL A 122 -37.95 -13.46 4.10
N ARG A 123 -39.13 -13.97 3.75
CA ARG A 123 -40.35 -13.16 3.67
C ARG A 123 -40.73 -12.53 5.01
N GLY A 124 -40.66 -13.30 6.09
CA GLY A 124 -40.92 -12.81 7.45
C GLY A 124 -39.97 -11.68 7.86
N LEU A 125 -38.69 -11.83 7.53
CA LEU A 125 -37.64 -10.82 7.74
C LEU A 125 -37.96 -9.52 7.00
N PHE A 126 -38.17 -9.56 5.69
CA PHE A 126 -38.50 -8.34 4.92
C PHE A 126 -39.77 -7.64 5.43
N HIS A 127 -40.80 -8.42 5.77
CA HIS A 127 -42.02 -7.86 6.37
C HIS A 127 -41.72 -7.16 7.70
N PHE A 128 -40.85 -7.74 8.52
CA PHE A 128 -40.47 -7.18 9.81
C PHE A 128 -39.65 -5.89 9.68
N ILE A 129 -38.60 -5.86 8.83
CA ILE A 129 -37.82 -4.64 8.56
C ILE A 129 -38.73 -3.50 8.14
N TRP A 130 -39.68 -3.79 7.25
CA TRP A 130 -40.57 -2.77 6.72
C TRP A 130 -41.53 -2.23 7.79
N THR A 131 -42.18 -3.13 8.52
CA THR A 131 -43.17 -2.74 9.54
C THR A 131 -42.53 -1.99 10.70
N GLN A 132 -41.33 -2.41 11.12
CA GLN A 132 -40.61 -1.83 12.26
C GLN A 132 -39.59 -0.75 11.86
N ARG A 133 -39.47 -0.44 10.55
CA ARG A 133 -38.62 0.62 9.98
C ARG A 133 -37.12 0.48 10.26
N PHE A 134 -36.58 -0.74 10.26
CA PHE A 134 -35.12 -0.97 10.26
C PHE A 134 -34.51 -0.76 8.88
N ASP A 135 -33.20 -0.53 8.81
CA ASP A 135 -32.45 -0.35 7.54
C ASP A 135 -31.76 -1.62 7.07
N GLY A 136 -31.64 -2.61 7.95
CA GLY A 136 -31.01 -3.88 7.65
C GLY A 136 -31.02 -4.87 8.80
N PHE A 137 -30.30 -5.97 8.59
CA PHE A 137 -30.08 -7.01 9.59
C PHE A 137 -28.59 -7.23 9.83
N MET A 138 -28.26 -7.54 11.07
CA MET A 138 -26.99 -8.18 11.41
C MET A 138 -27.28 -9.61 11.87
N PHE A 139 -26.73 -10.60 11.18
CA PHE A 139 -26.88 -11.99 11.57
C PHE A 139 -25.71 -12.47 12.42
N ASP A 140 -26.04 -13.05 13.56
CA ASP A 140 -25.13 -13.71 14.48
C ASP A 140 -25.46 -15.21 14.51
N PHE A 141 -24.81 -15.96 13.62
CA PHE A 141 -25.02 -17.40 13.46
C PHE A 141 -23.94 -18.19 14.17
N SER A 142 -24.28 -19.38 14.66
CA SER A 142 -23.25 -20.29 15.15
C SER A 142 -22.35 -20.79 14.01
N PRO A 143 -21.09 -21.19 14.31
CA PRO A 143 -20.15 -21.68 13.30
C PRO A 143 -20.68 -22.86 12.47
N VAL A 144 -21.58 -23.66 13.04
CA VAL A 144 -22.25 -24.79 12.37
C VAL A 144 -23.09 -24.32 11.18
N ILE A 145 -23.75 -23.17 11.30
CA ILE A 145 -24.58 -22.59 10.24
C ILE A 145 -23.69 -22.04 9.12
N TYR A 146 -22.62 -21.32 9.47
CA TYR A 146 -21.67 -20.78 8.47
C TYR A 146 -21.02 -21.87 7.62
N LYS A 147 -20.77 -23.05 8.21
CA LYS A 147 -20.24 -24.24 7.50
C LYS A 147 -21.27 -24.96 6.62
N SER A 148 -22.55 -24.61 6.70
CA SER A 148 -23.58 -25.29 5.92
C SER A 148 -23.57 -24.80 4.47
N PRO A 149 -23.48 -25.68 3.46
CA PRO A 149 -23.63 -25.28 2.05
C PRO A 149 -24.99 -24.61 1.75
N LYS A 150 -26.00 -24.86 2.60
CA LYS A 150 -27.32 -24.25 2.50
C LYS A 150 -27.36 -22.79 2.97
N PHE A 151 -26.34 -22.33 3.69
CA PHE A 151 -26.23 -20.95 4.17
C PHE A 151 -26.07 -19.96 3.01
N VAL A 152 -25.18 -20.26 2.05
CA VAL A 152 -25.04 -19.45 0.83
C VAL A 152 -26.36 -19.40 0.07
N LYS A 153 -27.06 -20.54 -0.01
CA LYS A 153 -28.38 -20.61 -0.65
C LYS A 153 -29.42 -19.75 0.06
N PHE A 154 -29.38 -19.66 1.38
CA PHE A 154 -30.24 -18.76 2.15
C PHE A 154 -29.97 -17.29 1.81
N LEU A 155 -28.70 -16.89 1.66
CA LEU A 155 -28.32 -15.55 1.19
C LEU A 155 -28.71 -15.29 -0.29
N GLN A 156 -28.66 -16.31 -1.15
CA GLN A 156 -29.11 -16.25 -2.54
C GLN A 156 -30.64 -16.14 -2.66
N VAL A 157 -31.41 -16.86 -1.85
CA VAL A 157 -32.87 -16.71 -1.82
C VAL A 157 -33.25 -15.28 -1.43
N HIS A 158 -32.46 -14.62 -0.57
CA HIS A 158 -32.63 -13.20 -0.27
C HIS A 158 -32.36 -12.30 -1.49
N SER A 159 -31.29 -12.53 -2.26
CA SER A 159 -31.01 -11.75 -3.48
C SER A 159 -32.07 -11.95 -4.58
N PHE A 160 -32.71 -13.12 -4.64
CA PHE A 160 -33.79 -13.41 -5.58
C PHE A 160 -35.03 -12.50 -5.37
N PHE A 161 -35.38 -12.17 -4.12
CA PHE A 161 -36.44 -11.19 -3.81
C PHE A 161 -36.07 -9.73 -4.14
N TYR A 162 -34.77 -9.47 -4.37
CA TYR A 162 -34.24 -8.17 -4.77
C TYR A 162 -34.17 -8.01 -6.30
N ILE A 163 -33.96 -9.09 -7.07
CA ILE A 163 -33.57 -9.01 -8.50
C ILE A 163 -34.63 -9.53 -9.50
N GLU A 164 -35.42 -10.58 -9.25
CA GLU A 164 -36.37 -11.09 -10.27
C GLU A 164 -37.63 -11.77 -9.70
N VAL A 165 -38.80 -11.13 -9.78
CA VAL A 165 -40.09 -11.87 -9.84
C VAL A 165 -41.12 -11.12 -10.72
N PRO A 166 -41.18 -11.38 -12.05
CA PRO A 166 -42.13 -10.69 -12.92
C PRO A 166 -43.59 -11.19 -12.83
N TYR A 167 -43.88 -12.34 -12.22
CA TYR A 167 -45.25 -12.89 -12.19
C TYR A 167 -45.54 -13.70 -10.92
N SER A 168 -45.88 -13.01 -9.83
CA SER A 168 -46.50 -13.62 -8.65
C SER A 168 -47.35 -12.58 -7.91
N PRO A 169 -48.29 -12.97 -7.03
CA PRO A 169 -49.09 -12.03 -6.22
C PRO A 169 -48.29 -11.12 -5.26
N PHE A 170 -46.95 -11.13 -5.33
CA PHE A 170 -46.03 -10.35 -4.49
C PHE A 170 -45.51 -9.05 -5.14
N GLN A 171 -46.05 -8.66 -6.30
CA GLN A 171 -45.70 -7.44 -7.04
C GLN A 171 -45.82 -6.15 -6.18
N LEU A 172 -46.78 -6.09 -5.24
CA LEU A 172 -46.98 -4.95 -4.33
C LEU A 172 -45.83 -4.72 -3.32
N ILE A 173 -45.09 -5.76 -2.94
CA ILE A 173 -43.93 -5.63 -2.02
C ILE A 173 -42.69 -5.20 -2.81
N HIS A 174 -42.49 -5.77 -4.00
CA HIS A 174 -41.40 -5.41 -4.91
C HIS A 174 -41.51 -3.96 -5.41
N GLU A 175 -42.68 -3.54 -5.91
CA GLU A 175 -42.94 -2.16 -6.37
C GLU A 175 -42.81 -1.12 -5.24
N ARG A 176 -43.03 -1.50 -3.97
CA ARG A 176 -42.84 -0.62 -2.81
C ARG A 176 -41.40 -0.57 -2.33
N ASN A 177 -40.63 -1.65 -2.49
CA ASN A 177 -39.20 -1.67 -2.20
C ASN A 177 -38.40 -0.86 -3.23
N MET A 178 -38.80 -0.85 -4.50
CA MET A 178 -38.21 0.05 -5.53
C MET A 178 -38.44 1.55 -5.25
N LYS A 179 -39.30 1.91 -4.29
CA LYS A 179 -39.50 3.31 -3.85
C LYS A 179 -38.60 3.71 -2.67
N ARG A 180 -37.80 2.79 -2.11
CA ARG A 180 -36.84 3.11 -1.06
C ARG A 180 -35.59 3.73 -1.71
N LYS A 181 -35.08 4.81 -1.12
CA LYS A 181 -33.91 5.54 -1.65
C LYS A 181 -32.60 4.77 -1.47
N ASP A 182 -32.53 3.92 -0.43
CA ASP A 182 -31.34 3.15 -0.03
C ASP A 182 -31.64 1.63 0.07
N PRO A 183 -30.69 0.76 -0.34
CA PRO A 183 -30.83 -0.69 -0.26
C PRO A 183 -30.81 -1.21 1.19
N ILE A 184 -31.43 -2.36 1.44
CA ILE A 184 -31.42 -3.02 2.76
C ILE A 184 -30.02 -3.57 3.02
N GLN A 185 -29.44 -3.23 4.19
CA GLN A 185 -28.10 -3.70 4.55
C GLN A 185 -28.13 -5.09 5.19
N ILE A 186 -27.15 -5.92 4.83
CA ILE A 186 -26.91 -7.23 5.44
C ILE A 186 -25.49 -7.27 5.99
N VAL A 187 -25.37 -7.49 7.29
CA VAL A 187 -24.10 -7.63 7.99
C VAL A 187 -24.02 -9.02 8.61
N LEU A 188 -22.88 -9.69 8.49
CA LEU A 188 -22.65 -10.97 9.17
C LEU A 188 -21.68 -10.79 10.34
N SER A 189 -22.04 -11.33 11.49
CA SER A 189 -21.21 -11.38 12.69
C SER A 189 -20.46 -12.70 12.76
N VAL A 190 -19.14 -12.69 12.82
CA VAL A 190 -18.35 -13.91 12.94
C VAL A 190 -17.30 -13.78 14.03
N GLY A 191 -17.18 -14.80 14.88
CA GLY A 191 -16.09 -14.91 15.84
C GLY A 191 -14.73 -14.89 15.14
N ALA A 192 -13.77 -14.13 15.64
CA ALA A 192 -12.45 -13.98 15.03
C ALA A 192 -11.80 -15.35 14.71
N ARG A 193 -11.80 -16.31 15.63
CA ARG A 193 -11.28 -17.67 15.35
C ARG A 193 -12.14 -18.48 14.38
N ASP A 194 -13.45 -18.23 14.33
CA ASP A 194 -14.37 -18.95 13.43
C ASP A 194 -14.18 -18.57 11.95
N VAL A 195 -13.54 -17.44 11.69
CA VAL A 195 -13.09 -17.04 10.35
C VAL A 195 -12.26 -18.17 9.71
N SER A 196 -11.29 -18.70 10.45
CA SER A 196 -10.41 -19.76 9.97
C SER A 196 -11.17 -21.07 9.69
N LEU A 197 -12.21 -21.36 10.48
CA LEU A 197 -13.05 -22.55 10.36
C LEU A 197 -14.04 -22.47 9.19
N THR A 198 -14.18 -21.32 8.55
CA THR A 198 -15.15 -21.03 7.48
C THR A 198 -14.50 -20.44 6.22
N LYS A 199 -13.17 -20.52 6.11
CA LYS A 199 -12.33 -19.85 5.10
C LYS A 199 -12.78 -20.07 3.65
N GLU A 200 -13.32 -21.24 3.33
CA GLU A 200 -13.76 -21.61 1.98
C GLU A 200 -15.01 -20.85 1.49
N HIS A 201 -15.77 -20.20 2.38
CA HIS A 201 -17.11 -19.68 2.06
C HIS A 201 -17.15 -18.18 1.82
N TRP A 202 -16.17 -17.41 2.32
CA TRP A 202 -16.24 -15.95 2.38
C TRP A 202 -16.27 -15.27 1.00
N GLN A 203 -15.55 -15.80 -0.01
CA GLN A 203 -15.66 -15.29 -1.40
C GLN A 203 -17.07 -15.44 -1.97
N THR A 204 -17.74 -16.55 -1.63
CA THR A 204 -19.10 -16.80 -2.12
C THR A 204 -20.12 -15.94 -1.36
N VAL A 205 -19.82 -15.54 -0.13
CA VAL A 205 -20.68 -14.69 0.71
C VAL A 205 -20.56 -13.20 0.36
N GLU A 206 -19.38 -12.74 -0.04
CA GLU A 206 -19.04 -11.34 -0.34
C GLU A 206 -20.08 -10.57 -1.17
N PRO A 207 -20.67 -11.13 -2.26
CA PRO A 207 -21.61 -10.37 -3.10
C PRO A 207 -22.95 -10.10 -2.40
N TYR A 208 -23.28 -10.88 -1.36
CA TYR A 208 -24.57 -10.85 -0.70
C TYR A 208 -24.59 -10.00 0.58
N VAL A 209 -23.44 -9.51 1.03
CA VAL A 209 -23.29 -8.81 2.31
C VAL A 209 -22.61 -7.47 2.13
N GLN A 210 -23.04 -6.50 2.93
CA GLN A 210 -22.47 -5.16 2.93
C GLN A 210 -21.20 -5.09 3.79
N ALA A 211 -21.16 -5.87 4.87
CA ALA A 211 -20.00 -5.98 5.74
C ALA A 211 -19.97 -7.32 6.49
N VAL A 212 -18.78 -7.71 6.95
CA VAL A 212 -18.55 -8.73 7.98
C VAL A 212 -18.01 -8.04 9.23
N TYR A 213 -18.75 -8.17 10.32
CA TYR A 213 -18.37 -7.77 11.66
C TYR A 213 -17.59 -8.91 12.31
N MET A 214 -16.27 -8.75 12.45
CA MET A 214 -15.40 -9.73 13.09
C MET A 214 -15.37 -9.49 14.60
N VAL A 215 -16.00 -10.36 15.36
CA VAL A 215 -16.09 -10.31 16.82
C VAL A 215 -14.72 -10.69 17.41
N ALA A 216 -13.95 -9.68 17.82
CA ALA A 216 -12.61 -9.85 18.38
C ALA A 216 -12.60 -9.91 19.92
N GLU A 217 -13.76 -9.83 20.57
CA GLU A 217 -13.90 -10.02 22.03
C GLU A 217 -13.97 -11.48 22.49
N ASP A 218 -14.22 -12.40 21.55
CA ASP A 218 -14.37 -13.84 21.78
C ASP A 218 -13.26 -14.66 21.10
N ILE A 219 -12.07 -14.07 20.98
CA ILE A 219 -10.87 -14.78 20.59
C ILE A 219 -10.59 -15.86 21.67
N ALA A 220 -10.52 -17.14 21.26
CA ALA A 220 -10.84 -18.27 22.12
C ALA A 220 -9.96 -18.41 23.38
N TYR A 221 -10.54 -19.07 24.39
CA TYR A 221 -10.18 -19.08 25.82
C TYR A 221 -10.72 -17.93 26.67
N ALA A 222 -11.39 -16.93 26.09
CA ALA A 222 -12.11 -15.94 26.90
C ALA A 222 -13.21 -16.60 27.77
N HIS A 223 -13.71 -17.75 27.30
CA HIS A 223 -14.65 -18.64 28.00
C HIS A 223 -14.01 -19.77 28.82
N ASP A 224 -12.67 -19.85 28.89
CA ASP A 224 -11.99 -20.76 29.80
C ASP A 224 -11.73 -20.07 31.14
N PRO A 225 -12.39 -20.48 32.24
CA PRO A 225 -12.18 -19.88 33.54
C PRO A 225 -10.82 -20.27 34.16
N THR A 226 -10.10 -21.24 33.61
CA THR A 226 -8.90 -21.83 34.22
C THR A 226 -7.59 -21.16 33.81
N ALA A 227 -7.63 -20.25 32.83
CA ALA A 227 -6.45 -19.52 32.37
C ALA A 227 -6.79 -18.06 32.07
N ALA A 228 -6.01 -17.15 32.65
CA ALA A 228 -6.14 -15.71 32.43
C ALA A 228 -5.70 -15.34 30.99
N ILE A 229 -6.56 -14.69 30.21
CA ILE A 229 -6.22 -14.30 28.83
C ILE A 229 -6.51 -12.83 28.52
N HIS A 230 -5.73 -12.28 27.60
CA HIS A 230 -6.02 -10.99 26.98
C HIS A 230 -7.04 -11.20 25.86
N HIS A 231 -8.30 -10.80 26.05
CA HIS A 231 -9.37 -11.14 25.12
C HIS A 231 -9.39 -10.33 23.82
N GLN A 232 -8.53 -9.30 23.68
CA GLN A 232 -8.48 -8.40 22.50
C GLN A 232 -7.05 -7.97 22.13
N ALA A 233 -6.09 -8.88 22.18
CA ALA A 233 -4.71 -8.58 21.79
C ALA A 233 -4.63 -8.25 20.29
N LEU A 234 -3.92 -7.17 19.93
CA LEU A 234 -3.77 -6.78 18.53
C LEU A 234 -2.74 -7.65 17.83
N PHE A 235 -1.58 -7.84 18.46
CA PHE A 235 -0.42 -8.55 17.91
C PHE A 235 0.01 -9.72 18.80
N PRO A 236 0.67 -10.75 18.22
CA PRO A 236 1.13 -11.91 18.98
C PRO A 236 2.37 -11.60 19.82
N SER A 237 2.69 -12.50 20.74
CA SER A 237 3.94 -12.52 21.50
C SER A 237 4.30 -13.97 21.87
N ASP A 238 5.42 -14.15 22.57
CA ASP A 238 5.84 -15.47 23.09
C ASP A 238 4.77 -16.12 23.99
N THR A 239 3.88 -15.32 24.58
CA THR A 239 2.78 -15.79 25.43
C THR A 239 1.41 -15.71 24.76
N ILE A 240 1.21 -14.84 23.76
CA ILE A 240 -0.05 -14.68 23.04
C ILE A 240 0.08 -15.31 21.65
N PRO A 241 -0.54 -16.49 21.40
CA PRO A 241 -0.41 -17.16 20.10
C PRO A 241 -1.10 -16.34 19.00
N PRO A 242 -0.64 -16.41 17.73
CA PRO A 242 -1.25 -15.67 16.62
C PRO A 242 -2.76 -15.91 16.47
N SER A 243 -3.22 -17.15 16.67
CA SER A 243 -4.66 -17.47 16.65
C SER A 243 -5.48 -16.67 17.66
N ASP A 244 -4.83 -16.09 18.68
CA ASP A 244 -5.43 -15.28 19.72
C ASP A 244 -5.27 -13.76 19.52
N THR A 245 -5.04 -13.32 18.29
CA THR A 245 -4.88 -11.90 17.98
C THR A 245 -5.87 -11.39 16.94
N ILE A 246 -6.19 -10.10 17.03
CA ILE A 246 -7.02 -9.40 16.06
C ILE A 246 -6.33 -9.40 14.69
N SER A 247 -5.01 -9.17 14.66
CA SER A 247 -4.25 -9.07 13.41
C SER A 247 -4.34 -10.34 12.58
N TYR A 248 -4.11 -11.50 13.20
CA TYR A 248 -4.08 -12.79 12.53
C TYR A 248 -5.45 -13.16 11.96
N ASN A 249 -6.51 -12.97 12.74
CA ASN A 249 -7.86 -13.37 12.32
C ASN A 249 -8.43 -12.43 11.25
N ALA A 250 -8.15 -11.12 11.33
CA ALA A 250 -8.53 -10.17 10.28
C ALA A 250 -7.78 -10.45 8.97
N GLU A 251 -6.50 -10.77 9.07
CA GLU A 251 -5.69 -11.18 7.93
C GLU A 251 -6.17 -12.52 7.35
N ALA A 252 -6.58 -13.48 8.17
CA ALA A 252 -7.19 -14.73 7.70
C ALA A 252 -8.48 -14.49 6.89
N LEU A 253 -9.32 -13.54 7.32
CA LEU A 253 -10.53 -13.16 6.59
C LEU A 253 -10.17 -12.47 5.26
N LYS A 254 -9.21 -11.56 5.26
CA LYS A 254 -8.68 -10.92 4.05
C LYS A 254 -8.07 -11.94 3.07
N ASN A 255 -7.28 -12.88 3.57
CA ASN A 255 -6.62 -13.93 2.80
C ASN A 255 -7.60 -14.98 2.27
N SER A 256 -8.83 -15.04 2.81
CA SER A 256 -9.91 -15.80 2.20
C SER A 256 -10.40 -15.19 0.88
N GLY A 257 -10.03 -13.94 0.56
CA GLY A 257 -10.52 -13.18 -0.60
C GLY A 257 -11.65 -12.21 -0.26
N PHE A 258 -11.96 -12.01 1.03
CA PHE A 258 -12.95 -11.04 1.47
C PHE A 258 -12.32 -9.63 1.52
N PRO A 259 -12.95 -8.60 0.93
CA PRO A 259 -12.33 -7.28 0.79
C PRO A 259 -12.21 -6.56 2.14
N PRO A 260 -11.03 -5.99 2.49
CA PRO A 260 -10.83 -5.23 3.73
C PRO A 260 -11.86 -4.10 3.92
N SER A 261 -12.27 -3.44 2.83
CA SER A 261 -13.28 -2.38 2.82
C SER A 261 -14.68 -2.83 3.26
N LYS A 262 -14.92 -4.14 3.44
CA LYS A 262 -16.14 -4.72 4.01
C LYS A 262 -15.92 -5.38 5.38
N ILE A 263 -14.73 -5.32 5.98
CA ILE A 263 -14.44 -5.91 7.29
C ILE A 263 -14.56 -4.84 8.36
N VAL A 264 -15.32 -5.11 9.41
CA VAL A 264 -15.48 -4.26 10.60
C VAL A 264 -14.87 -4.99 11.79
N ILE A 265 -13.94 -4.36 12.49
CA ILE A 265 -13.27 -4.99 13.65
C ILE A 265 -14.09 -4.72 14.92
N GLY A 266 -14.59 -5.78 15.54
CA GLY A 266 -15.43 -5.72 16.73
C GLY A 266 -14.62 -5.73 18.03
N LEU A 267 -14.55 -4.59 18.69
CA LEU A 267 -13.93 -4.39 20.00
C LEU A 267 -14.97 -4.41 21.13
N SER A 268 -14.49 -4.34 22.37
CA SER A 268 -15.31 -4.33 23.57
C SER A 268 -14.98 -3.12 24.44
N ALA A 269 -15.99 -2.58 25.12
CA ALA A 269 -15.85 -1.48 26.07
C ALA A 269 -15.84 -1.97 27.53
N TRP A 270 -15.46 -3.22 27.80
CA TRP A 270 -15.54 -3.86 29.11
C TRP A 270 -14.31 -4.73 29.38
N ALA A 271 -14.10 -5.14 30.63
CA ALA A 271 -12.99 -5.96 31.06
C ALA A 271 -13.38 -7.43 31.26
N ARG A 272 -12.49 -8.36 30.88
CA ARG A 272 -12.56 -9.78 31.26
C ARG A 272 -11.75 -9.99 32.55
N THR A 273 -12.34 -10.65 33.55
CA THR A 273 -11.77 -10.75 34.90
C THR A 273 -11.52 -12.19 35.32
N TYR A 274 -10.38 -12.46 35.93
CA TYR A 274 -9.91 -13.76 36.40
C TYR A 274 -9.46 -13.72 37.86
N GLU A 275 -9.58 -14.83 38.56
CA GLU A 275 -8.96 -15.09 39.86
C GLU A 275 -7.68 -15.90 39.64
N PRO A 276 -6.48 -15.28 39.59
CA PRO A 276 -5.22 -15.98 39.36
C PRO A 276 -4.93 -17.00 40.47
N LEU A 277 -4.31 -18.13 40.09
CA LEU A 277 -3.85 -19.13 41.05
C LEU A 277 -2.71 -18.59 41.95
N ASP A 278 -1.89 -17.69 41.39
CA ASP A 278 -0.85 -16.94 42.10
C ASP A 278 -0.89 -15.47 41.66
N PRO A 279 -1.36 -14.55 42.53
CA PRO A 279 -1.40 -13.11 42.26
C PRO A 279 -0.02 -12.48 41.98
N LYS A 280 1.09 -13.16 42.28
CA LYS A 280 2.45 -12.69 41.96
C LYS A 280 2.93 -13.13 40.58
N ASN A 281 2.18 -13.97 39.88
CA ASN A 281 2.54 -14.56 38.58
C ASN A 281 1.34 -14.51 37.62
N THR A 282 0.92 -13.29 37.31
CA THR A 282 -0.19 -12.99 36.40
C THR A 282 0.29 -12.79 34.96
N GLY A 283 -0.62 -12.91 33.99
CA GLY A 283 -0.32 -12.74 32.57
C GLY A 283 -1.11 -13.71 31.68
N HIS A 284 -0.93 -13.56 30.37
CA HIS A 284 -1.62 -14.40 29.39
C HIS A 284 -1.30 -15.89 29.60
N MET A 285 -2.33 -16.74 29.54
CA MET A 285 -2.30 -18.20 29.77
C MET A 285 -1.82 -18.63 31.17
N LYS A 286 -1.78 -17.71 32.15
CA LYS A 286 -1.44 -18.08 33.53
C LYS A 286 -2.64 -18.76 34.22
N PRO A 287 -2.41 -19.82 35.04
CA PRO A 287 -3.49 -20.53 35.71
C PRO A 287 -4.36 -19.62 36.57
N ALA A 288 -5.66 -19.85 36.52
CA ALA A 288 -6.68 -19.17 37.32
C ALA A 288 -7.55 -20.20 38.05
N HIS A 289 -8.01 -19.86 39.25
CA HIS A 289 -9.04 -20.62 39.98
C HIS A 289 -10.39 -20.57 39.26
N GLY A 290 -10.64 -19.47 38.55
CA GLY A 290 -11.88 -19.23 37.84
C GLY A 290 -11.95 -17.80 37.30
N TYR A 291 -13.15 -17.44 36.86
CA TYR A 291 -13.50 -16.04 36.68
C TYR A 291 -13.53 -15.28 37.99
N GLY A 292 -13.10 -14.02 37.97
CA GLY A 292 -13.23 -13.14 39.12
C GLY A 292 -14.63 -12.56 39.28
N ALA A 293 -14.78 -11.66 40.26
CA ALA A 293 -16.08 -11.16 40.71
C ALA A 293 -16.95 -10.58 39.58
N ARG A 294 -18.26 -10.85 39.68
CA ARG A 294 -19.28 -10.46 38.70
C ARG A 294 -19.63 -8.97 38.82
N GLY A 295 -19.52 -8.22 37.72
CA GLY A 295 -19.97 -6.82 37.64
C GLY A 295 -21.50 -6.66 37.69
N SER A 296 -21.99 -5.41 37.65
CA SER A 296 -23.42 -5.09 37.81
C SER A 296 -24.33 -5.55 36.65
N ASP A 297 -23.76 -5.95 35.51
CA ASP A 297 -24.49 -6.54 34.39
C ASP A 297 -24.93 -7.98 34.67
N LYS A 298 -26.18 -8.14 35.10
CA LYS A 298 -26.80 -9.42 35.50
C LYS A 298 -27.08 -10.40 34.35
N ASN A 299 -26.84 -10.02 33.08
CA ASN A 299 -27.04 -10.91 31.92
C ASN A 299 -25.75 -11.46 31.33
N ARG A 300 -24.59 -11.02 31.81
CA ARG A 300 -23.31 -11.56 31.38
C ARG A 300 -22.87 -12.70 32.30
N THR A 301 -22.14 -13.65 31.72
CA THR A 301 -21.49 -14.76 32.41
C THR A 301 -20.51 -14.23 33.46
N ASP A 302 -20.13 -15.05 34.43
CA ASP A 302 -19.07 -14.71 35.39
C ASP A 302 -17.81 -14.19 34.65
N GLY A 303 -17.08 -13.24 35.26
CA GLY A 303 -15.82 -12.73 34.71
C GLY A 303 -15.91 -11.58 33.69
N ILE A 304 -16.99 -10.79 33.66
CA ILE A 304 -17.05 -9.52 32.91
C ILE A 304 -17.33 -8.34 33.86
N LEU A 305 -16.59 -7.25 33.69
CA LEU A 305 -16.73 -6.01 34.45
C LEU A 305 -16.86 -4.82 33.49
N PRO A 306 -17.95 -4.04 33.52
CA PRO A 306 -18.08 -2.78 32.75
C PRO A 306 -16.96 -1.79 33.10
N TYR A 307 -16.57 -0.94 32.15
CA TYR A 307 -15.50 0.03 32.32
C TYR A 307 -15.75 1.00 33.48
N GLY A 308 -16.99 1.48 33.66
CA GLY A 308 -17.37 2.33 34.80
C GLY A 308 -17.08 1.70 36.16
N GLU A 309 -17.29 0.38 36.29
CA GLU A 309 -17.00 -0.37 37.52
C GLU A 309 -15.51 -0.69 37.66
N LEU A 310 -14.81 -0.95 36.54
CA LEU A 310 -13.37 -1.17 36.52
C LEU A 310 -12.61 0.04 37.11
N CYS A 311 -13.06 1.27 36.84
CA CYS A 311 -12.42 2.47 37.36
C CYS A 311 -12.44 2.55 38.90
N GLY A 312 -13.51 2.09 39.53
CA GLY A 312 -13.59 2.01 40.99
C GLY A 312 -12.58 1.05 41.60
N VAL A 313 -12.16 0.04 40.82
CA VAL A 313 -11.13 -0.94 41.19
C VAL A 313 -9.72 -0.46 40.80
N GLN A 314 -9.60 0.30 39.70
CA GLN A 314 -8.35 0.84 39.17
C GLN A 314 -7.74 1.95 40.04
N ALA A 315 -8.55 2.70 40.79
CA ALA A 315 -8.07 3.75 41.69
C ALA A 315 -7.11 3.23 42.78
N ASP A 316 -7.16 1.94 43.08
CA ASP A 316 -6.35 1.28 44.12
C ASP A 316 -5.29 0.29 43.56
N GLY A 317 -5.43 -0.20 42.31
CA GLY A 317 -4.53 -1.18 41.68
C GLY A 317 -3.52 -0.61 40.64
N LYS A 318 -2.56 -1.44 40.17
CA LYS A 318 -1.57 -1.05 39.13
C LYS A 318 -1.96 -1.56 37.74
N SER A 319 -2.20 -0.64 36.81
CA SER A 319 -2.43 -0.97 35.39
C SER A 319 -1.12 -1.24 34.65
N GLU A 320 -1.13 -2.27 33.81
CA GLU A 320 -0.07 -2.64 32.88
C GLU A 320 -0.57 -2.45 31.44
N HIS A 321 0.22 -1.74 30.63
CA HIS A 321 -0.07 -1.52 29.22
C HIS A 321 1.11 -2.03 28.38
N ASP A 322 0.85 -2.99 27.50
CA ASP A 322 1.85 -3.50 26.57
C ASP A 322 1.55 -2.98 25.16
N ILE A 323 2.41 -2.07 24.69
CA ILE A 323 2.31 -1.46 23.36
C ILE A 323 2.69 -2.46 22.26
N LYS A 324 3.52 -3.47 22.55
CA LYS A 324 3.95 -4.46 21.54
C LYS A 324 2.80 -5.35 21.13
N THR A 325 2.00 -5.81 22.09
CA THR A 325 0.81 -6.65 21.85
C THR A 325 -0.49 -5.85 21.76
N SER A 326 -0.44 -4.55 22.11
CA SER A 326 -1.60 -3.66 22.24
C SER A 326 -2.64 -4.20 23.23
N THR A 327 -2.19 -4.57 24.43
CA THR A 327 -3.05 -5.07 25.52
C THR A 327 -3.00 -4.16 26.73
N SER A 328 -4.05 -4.21 27.53
CA SER A 328 -4.10 -3.56 28.84
C SER A 328 -4.66 -4.53 29.86
N ALA A 329 -4.01 -4.56 31.02
CA ALA A 329 -4.43 -5.37 32.14
C ALA A 329 -4.24 -4.66 33.48
N LEU A 330 -4.96 -5.10 34.51
CA LEU A 330 -4.92 -4.55 35.86
C LEU A 330 -4.99 -5.71 36.85
N LEU A 331 -4.11 -5.72 37.86
CA LEU A 331 -4.28 -6.56 39.04
C LEU A 331 -4.82 -5.69 40.18
N ASP A 332 -5.97 -6.05 40.73
CA ASP A 332 -6.59 -5.32 41.83
C ASP A 332 -6.05 -5.74 43.21
N ASP A 333 -6.39 -4.97 44.24
CA ASP A 333 -5.97 -5.21 45.62
C ASP A 333 -6.60 -6.47 46.24
N LEU A 334 -7.67 -6.99 45.63
CA LEU A 334 -8.31 -8.24 46.02
C LEU A 334 -7.66 -9.45 45.33
N GLY A 335 -6.69 -9.22 44.44
CA GLY A 335 -5.93 -10.24 43.73
C GLY A 335 -6.55 -10.68 42.41
N PHE A 336 -7.59 -10.00 41.89
CA PHE A 336 -8.21 -10.30 40.59
C PHE A 336 -7.47 -9.61 39.44
N TRP A 337 -7.32 -10.32 38.32
CA TRP A 337 -6.67 -9.83 37.12
C TRP A 337 -7.70 -9.52 36.03
N HIS A 338 -7.66 -8.29 35.51
CA HIS A 338 -8.62 -7.75 34.56
C HIS A 338 -7.91 -7.41 33.25
N ALA A 339 -8.31 -8.00 32.13
CA ALA A 339 -7.90 -7.61 30.79
C ALA A 339 -8.96 -6.68 30.18
N PHE A 340 -8.58 -5.50 29.70
CA PHE A 340 -9.56 -4.47 29.34
C PHE A 340 -9.13 -3.60 28.15
N THR A 341 -10.09 -2.80 27.68
CA THR A 341 -9.88 -1.71 26.71
C THR A 341 -10.28 -0.41 27.39
N ALA A 342 -9.45 0.63 27.27
CA ALA A 342 -9.69 1.95 27.85
C ALA A 342 -9.21 3.05 26.88
N PRO A 343 -9.70 4.29 27.03
CA PRO A 343 -9.17 5.45 26.30
C PRO A 343 -7.66 5.58 26.55
N GLY A 344 -6.89 5.84 25.48
CA GLY A 344 -5.44 6.01 25.59
C GLY A 344 -4.64 5.33 24.47
N PRO A 345 -3.31 5.23 24.63
CA PRO A 345 -2.40 4.81 23.55
C PRO A 345 -2.70 3.43 22.97
N VAL A 346 -3.11 2.47 23.80
CA VAL A 346 -3.42 1.09 23.36
C VAL A 346 -4.65 1.06 22.46
N LEU A 347 -5.76 1.70 22.87
CA LEU A 347 -6.94 1.79 22.03
C LEU A 347 -6.66 2.63 20.78
N LYS A 348 -5.89 3.72 20.89
CA LYS A 348 -5.47 4.53 19.74
C LYS A 348 -4.68 3.71 18.72
N GLN A 349 -3.73 2.89 19.17
CA GLN A 349 -2.95 2.00 18.31
C GLN A 349 -3.84 0.98 17.58
N LYS A 350 -4.86 0.43 18.25
CA LYS A 350 -5.85 -0.44 17.59
C LYS A 350 -6.62 0.31 16.51
N LEU A 351 -7.11 1.52 16.79
CA LEU A 351 -7.83 2.34 15.81
C LEU A 351 -6.95 2.74 14.62
N ASP A 352 -5.70 3.09 14.89
CA ASP A 352 -4.70 3.41 13.85
C ASP A 352 -4.40 2.19 12.99
N TRP A 353 -4.19 1.02 13.59
CA TRP A 353 -3.99 -0.22 12.85
C TRP A 353 -5.21 -0.56 11.99
N ILE A 354 -6.44 -0.42 12.51
CA ILE A 354 -7.68 -0.67 11.76
C ILE A 354 -7.72 0.23 10.51
N ARG A 355 -7.37 1.51 10.67
CA ARG A 355 -7.27 2.48 9.57
C ARG A 355 -6.18 2.08 8.58
N ASP A 356 -4.97 1.79 9.06
CA ASP A 356 -3.79 1.56 8.22
C ASP A 356 -3.92 0.25 7.41
N GLN A 357 -4.69 -0.71 7.91
CA GLN A 357 -5.02 -1.94 7.18
C GLN A 357 -6.16 -1.79 6.16
N GLY A 358 -6.82 -0.63 6.10
CA GLY A 358 -7.91 -0.34 5.16
C GLY A 358 -9.22 -1.05 5.48
N TYR A 359 -9.49 -1.34 6.77
CA TYR A 359 -10.75 -1.94 7.19
C TYR A 359 -11.90 -0.93 7.19
N SER A 360 -13.13 -1.41 6.99
CA SER A 360 -14.36 -0.62 6.83
C SER A 360 -14.76 0.21 8.06
N GLY A 361 -14.29 -0.21 9.23
CA GLY A 361 -14.53 0.48 10.49
C GLY A 361 -14.35 -0.40 11.71
N VAL A 362 -14.90 0.08 12.83
CA VAL A 362 -14.80 -0.55 14.16
C VAL A 362 -16.20 -0.66 14.77
N GLY A 363 -16.41 -1.59 15.68
CA GLY A 363 -17.57 -1.52 16.57
C GLY A 363 -17.25 -1.82 18.02
N LEU A 364 -18.17 -1.41 18.87
CA LEU A 364 -18.16 -1.69 20.30
C LEU A 364 -19.42 -2.49 20.63
N SER A 365 -19.21 -3.74 21.02
CA SER A 365 -20.25 -4.77 21.20
C SER A 365 -21.34 -4.49 22.23
N SER A 366 -21.20 -3.42 23.03
CA SER A 366 -22.24 -2.97 23.96
C SER A 366 -21.97 -1.55 24.43
N ILE A 367 -22.96 -0.67 24.31
CA ILE A 367 -22.92 0.66 24.94
C ILE A 367 -22.85 0.57 26.47
N ARG A 368 -23.42 -0.49 27.06
CA ARG A 368 -23.41 -0.71 28.51
C ARG A 368 -22.09 -1.22 29.07
N GLY A 369 -21.21 -1.67 28.18
CA GLY A 369 -19.85 -2.00 28.60
C GLY A 369 -19.14 -0.76 29.13
N ASP A 370 -19.45 0.40 28.58
CA ASP A 370 -18.79 1.66 28.85
C ASP A 370 -19.35 2.36 30.11
N ASP A 371 -18.73 3.48 30.49
CA ASP A 371 -19.13 4.26 31.66
C ASP A 371 -20.27 5.25 31.35
N GLU A 372 -21.51 4.75 31.33
CA GLU A 372 -22.70 5.58 31.11
C GLU A 372 -22.92 6.66 32.18
N LEU A 373 -22.47 6.41 33.42
CA LEU A 373 -22.77 7.23 34.59
C LEU A 373 -21.64 8.17 35.00
N ASN A 374 -20.55 8.22 34.22
CA ASN A 374 -19.35 9.00 34.51
C ASN A 374 -18.75 8.67 35.89
N GLN A 375 -18.68 7.38 36.23
CA GLN A 375 -18.06 6.87 37.44
C GLN A 375 -16.52 7.03 37.41
N CYS A 376 -15.92 6.98 36.23
CA CYS A 376 -14.48 7.14 36.00
C CYS A 376 -14.03 8.61 36.01
N GLY A 377 -14.95 9.57 35.91
CA GLY A 377 -14.63 11.01 35.84
C GLY A 377 -14.18 11.51 34.46
N GLU A 378 -14.25 10.69 33.41
CA GLU A 378 -13.84 11.01 32.03
C GLU A 378 -15.00 11.52 31.14
N GLY A 379 -16.18 11.75 31.72
CA GLY A 379 -17.42 12.01 31.02
C GLY A 379 -18.22 10.73 30.78
N PRO A 380 -19.50 10.84 30.34
CA PRO A 380 -20.29 9.67 29.98
C PRO A 380 -19.75 9.03 28.69
N MET A 381 -19.74 7.70 28.64
CA MET A 381 -19.35 6.91 27.47
C MET A 381 -17.93 7.19 26.93
N PRO A 382 -16.90 7.20 27.81
CA PRO A 382 -15.55 7.64 27.44
C PRO A 382 -14.90 6.77 26.36
N ILE A 383 -15.12 5.44 26.32
CA ILE A 383 -14.55 4.59 25.27
C ILE A 383 -15.24 4.84 23.92
N HIS A 384 -16.57 4.96 23.90
CA HIS A 384 -17.30 5.26 22.67
C HIS A 384 -16.98 6.66 22.14
N GLN A 385 -16.82 7.64 23.03
CA GLN A 385 -16.39 8.99 22.66
C GLN A 385 -14.96 8.98 22.13
N PHE A 386 -14.05 8.26 22.78
CA PHE A 386 -12.67 8.12 22.32
C PHE A 386 -12.60 7.50 20.93
N VAL A 387 -13.39 6.45 20.66
CA VAL A 387 -13.50 5.87 19.31
C VAL A 387 -14.06 6.90 18.34
N ALA A 388 -15.16 7.57 18.65
CA ALA A 388 -15.74 8.60 17.79
C ALA A 388 -14.75 9.72 17.43
N ASP A 389 -13.91 10.15 18.38
CA ASP A 389 -12.97 11.25 18.18
C ASP A 389 -11.71 10.84 17.40
N ASN A 390 -11.34 9.56 17.44
CA ASN A 390 -10.08 9.05 16.90
C ASN A 390 -10.25 8.16 15.67
N LEU A 391 -11.47 7.70 15.38
CA LEU A 391 -11.77 6.85 14.23
C LEU A 391 -11.90 7.70 12.96
N LYS A 392 -10.86 7.67 12.12
CA LYS A 392 -10.83 8.31 10.79
C LYS A 392 -10.37 7.28 9.76
N CYS A 393 -11.26 6.85 8.87
CA CYS A 393 -10.94 5.81 7.88
C CYS A 393 -10.42 6.50 6.63
N TYR A 394 -9.63 5.73 5.89
CA TYR A 394 -9.17 6.10 4.57
C TYR A 394 -10.37 6.42 3.67
N GLU A 395 -10.47 7.65 3.17
CA GLU A 395 -11.14 7.87 1.92
C GLU A 395 -10.32 7.12 0.86
N ILE A 396 -10.92 6.11 0.22
CA ILE A 396 -10.61 5.96 -1.21
C ILE A 396 -11.20 7.22 -1.85
N HIS A 397 -10.44 8.30 -1.77
CA HIS A 397 -10.43 9.22 -2.87
C HIS A 397 -10.02 8.34 -4.06
N GLU A 398 -11.01 7.95 -4.86
CA GLU A 398 -10.75 8.10 -6.28
C GLU A 398 -10.28 9.55 -6.41
N PRO A 399 -9.03 9.79 -6.83
CA PRO A 399 -8.51 11.13 -6.89
C PRO A 399 -9.53 11.97 -7.65
N HIS A 400 -10.10 12.97 -6.97
CA HIS A 400 -10.93 13.97 -7.61
C HIS A 400 -10.08 14.60 -8.71
N ASN A 401 -10.26 14.14 -9.95
CA ASN A 401 -9.80 14.75 -11.20
C ASN A 401 -8.47 15.52 -11.16
N ALA A 402 -7.47 15.03 -10.41
CA ALA A 402 -6.09 15.40 -10.58
C ALA A 402 -5.40 14.19 -11.20
N THR A 403 -5.15 14.27 -12.50
CA THR A 403 -4.05 13.55 -13.13
C THR A 403 -2.76 14.06 -12.48
N GLN A 404 -2.45 13.64 -11.26
CA GLN A 404 -1.24 14.10 -10.59
C GLN A 404 -0.15 13.07 -10.82
N GLU A 405 0.65 13.36 -11.84
CA GLU A 405 2.02 12.87 -11.96
C GLU A 405 2.72 12.99 -10.59
N CYS A 406 3.61 12.05 -10.29
CA CYS A 406 4.37 12.03 -9.06
C CYS A 406 4.91 13.40 -8.63
N THR A 407 4.62 13.82 -7.39
CA THR A 407 5.12 15.09 -6.87
C THR A 407 6.63 15.02 -6.68
N ARG A 408 7.34 15.79 -7.50
CA ARG A 408 8.77 16.13 -7.44
C ARG A 408 8.92 17.64 -7.33
N ILE A 409 9.32 18.12 -6.16
CA ILE A 409 9.48 19.55 -5.89
C ILE A 409 10.96 19.92 -6.07
N CYS A 410 11.24 20.78 -7.03
CA CYS A 410 12.57 21.23 -7.35
C CYS A 410 12.80 22.63 -6.77
N THR A 411 13.70 22.79 -5.81
CA THR A 411 13.94 24.10 -5.18
C THR A 411 15.24 24.72 -5.68
N ILE A 412 15.15 25.92 -6.26
CA ILE A 412 16.30 26.72 -6.71
C ILE A 412 16.61 27.76 -5.64
N ARG A 413 17.85 27.77 -5.11
CA ARG A 413 18.27 28.76 -4.12
C ARG A 413 19.07 29.88 -4.78
N THR A 414 18.48 31.06 -4.83
CA THR A 414 19.02 32.18 -5.62
C THR A 414 20.17 32.93 -4.94
N GLU A 415 20.26 32.86 -3.61
CA GLU A 415 21.31 33.52 -2.80
C GLU A 415 22.73 33.00 -3.07
N SER A 416 22.84 31.75 -3.50
CA SER A 416 24.10 31.09 -3.84
C SER A 416 24.43 31.11 -5.34
N SER A 417 23.55 31.68 -6.16
CA SER A 417 23.67 31.72 -7.61
C SER A 417 24.14 33.11 -8.08
N THR A 418 24.72 33.19 -9.27
CA THR A 418 25.03 34.47 -9.96
C THR A 418 23.76 35.22 -10.40
N GLY A 419 22.57 34.79 -9.94
CA GLY A 419 21.27 35.34 -10.33
C GLY A 419 20.73 34.76 -11.64
N SER A 420 21.18 33.58 -12.08
CA SER A 420 20.72 32.92 -13.31
C SER A 420 20.66 31.40 -13.11
N PHE A 421 19.62 30.76 -13.66
CA PHE A 421 19.42 29.32 -13.69
C PHE A 421 19.11 28.86 -15.14
N PRO A 422 19.91 27.95 -15.72
CA PRO A 422 19.78 27.58 -17.12
C PRO A 422 18.64 26.57 -17.34
N PHE A 423 17.39 27.04 -17.33
CA PHE A 423 16.20 26.22 -17.61
C PHE A 423 16.26 25.46 -18.95
N ALA A 424 17.08 25.93 -19.91
CA ALA A 424 17.32 25.24 -21.17
C ALA A 424 17.90 23.82 -20.98
N ASN A 425 18.63 23.57 -19.89
CA ASN A 425 19.20 22.26 -19.58
C ASN A 425 18.21 21.36 -18.81
N LEU A 426 17.12 21.93 -18.26
CA LEU A 426 16.16 21.20 -17.45
C LEU A 426 15.07 20.60 -18.34
N LYS A 427 14.87 19.28 -18.29
CA LYS A 427 13.70 18.65 -18.91
C LYS A 427 12.45 18.98 -18.08
N PRO A 428 11.36 19.49 -18.68
CA PRO A 428 10.16 19.90 -17.94
C PRO A 428 9.55 18.78 -17.08
N SER A 429 9.58 17.54 -17.55
CA SER A 429 9.00 16.37 -16.88
C SER A 429 9.72 15.93 -15.60
N LEU A 430 10.94 16.42 -15.36
CA LEU A 430 11.71 16.04 -14.18
C LEU A 430 11.17 16.69 -12.90
N CYS A 431 10.58 17.88 -13.00
CA CYS A 431 9.96 18.57 -11.88
C CYS A 431 8.45 18.61 -12.06
N SER A 432 7.70 18.34 -11.00
CA SER A 432 6.26 18.61 -10.97
C SER A 432 5.96 20.04 -10.50
N HIS A 433 6.84 20.60 -9.67
CA HIS A 433 6.73 21.94 -9.10
C HIS A 433 8.13 22.53 -8.96
N ILE A 434 8.27 23.83 -9.17
CA ILE A 434 9.52 24.55 -8.96
C ILE A 434 9.33 25.57 -7.84
N ILE A 435 10.16 25.51 -6.81
CA ILE A 435 10.22 26.54 -5.77
C ILE A 435 11.41 27.45 -6.06
N VAL A 436 11.18 28.76 -6.13
CA VAL A 436 12.26 29.76 -6.17
C VAL A 436 12.42 30.34 -4.78
N SER A 437 13.61 30.17 -4.19
CA SER A 437 13.93 30.59 -2.83
C SER A 437 15.03 31.68 -2.80
N SER A 438 14.97 32.71 -1.95
CA SER A 438 13.95 33.02 -0.95
C SER A 438 13.46 34.48 -1.08
N ALA A 439 12.25 34.75 -0.62
CA ALA A 439 11.75 36.10 -0.40
C ALA A 439 11.51 36.34 1.10
N ASP A 440 12.21 37.33 1.64
CA ASP A 440 12.10 37.73 3.04
C ASP A 440 11.21 38.97 3.21
N PHE A 441 10.80 39.24 4.45
CA PHE A 441 9.91 40.36 4.77
C PHE A 441 10.47 41.26 5.86
N THR A 442 10.16 42.55 5.75
CA THR A 442 10.53 43.52 6.78
C THR A 442 9.59 43.45 7.99
N LEU A 443 9.96 44.09 9.10
CA LEU A 443 9.10 44.24 10.28
C LEU A 443 7.77 44.95 10.01
N SER A 444 7.67 45.69 8.90
CA SER A 444 6.42 46.30 8.44
C SER A 444 5.54 45.35 7.62
N GLY A 445 5.93 44.08 7.48
CA GLY A 445 5.29 43.08 6.63
C GLY A 445 5.52 43.29 5.13
N PHE A 446 6.50 44.10 4.71
CA PHE A 446 6.78 44.33 3.29
C PHE A 446 7.62 43.17 2.75
N ILE A 447 7.13 42.48 1.71
CA ILE A 447 7.88 41.49 0.93
C ILE A 447 8.45 42.17 -0.30
N GLY A 448 9.78 42.13 -0.43
CA GLY A 448 10.47 42.51 -1.65
C GLY A 448 11.06 41.27 -2.31
N LEU A 449 10.92 41.14 -3.63
CA LEU A 449 11.63 40.10 -4.38
C LEU A 449 13.08 40.55 -4.62
N PRO A 450 14.09 39.80 -4.15
CA PRO A 450 15.48 40.08 -4.50
C PRO A 450 15.71 40.04 -6.02
N ASN A 451 16.69 40.80 -6.52
CA ASN A 451 17.02 40.82 -7.96
C ASN A 451 17.34 39.42 -8.50
N SER A 452 17.94 38.55 -7.68
CA SER A 452 18.25 37.16 -8.04
C SER A 452 16.98 36.32 -8.25
N VAL A 453 15.97 36.48 -7.40
CA VAL A 453 14.66 35.84 -7.56
C VAL A 453 13.95 36.36 -8.80
N GLN A 454 13.95 37.68 -9.01
CA GLN A 454 13.35 38.28 -10.21
C GLN A 454 14.02 37.78 -11.50
N ALA A 455 15.34 37.61 -11.50
CA ALA A 455 16.07 37.11 -12.65
C ALA A 455 15.71 35.65 -12.98
N VAL A 456 15.66 34.77 -11.98
CA VAL A 456 15.22 33.37 -12.18
C VAL A 456 13.77 33.29 -12.64
N LEU A 457 12.87 34.09 -12.06
CA LEU A 457 11.47 34.16 -12.52
C LEU A 457 11.36 34.68 -13.95
N ALA A 458 12.20 35.64 -14.34
CA ALA A 458 12.23 36.14 -15.72
C ALA A 458 12.74 35.08 -16.71
N GLU A 459 13.70 34.25 -16.32
CA GLU A 459 14.17 33.11 -17.13
C GLU A 459 13.12 32.00 -17.21
N TYR A 460 12.47 31.66 -16.09
CA TYR A 460 11.33 30.73 -16.06
C TYR A 460 10.20 31.19 -16.99
N ASN A 461 9.87 32.48 -16.98
CA ASN A 461 8.85 33.04 -17.85
C ASN A 461 9.22 32.99 -19.33
N ARG A 462 10.51 33.04 -19.67
CA ARG A 462 11.02 32.88 -21.05
C ARG A 462 11.15 31.41 -21.46
N TRP A 463 11.08 30.46 -20.52
CA TRP A 463 11.17 29.03 -20.80
C TRP A 463 9.90 28.54 -21.50
N ASN A 464 9.96 28.47 -22.83
CA ASN A 464 8.84 28.11 -23.69
C ASN A 464 8.83 26.60 -23.97
N VAL A 465 8.20 25.83 -23.08
CA VAL A 465 8.09 24.37 -23.14
C VAL A 465 6.65 23.91 -22.95
N THR A 466 6.29 22.79 -23.54
CA THR A 466 5.01 22.13 -23.28
C THR A 466 5.00 21.54 -21.87
N ASN A 467 3.90 21.71 -21.14
CA ASN A 467 3.74 21.25 -19.75
C ASN A 467 4.81 21.81 -18.79
N ARG A 468 5.03 23.13 -18.83
CA ARG A 468 5.92 23.82 -17.88
C ARG A 468 5.41 23.63 -16.43
N PRO A 469 6.25 23.19 -15.47
CA PRO A 469 5.82 22.99 -14.09
C PRO A 469 5.39 24.30 -13.43
N PRO A 470 4.36 24.32 -12.56
CA PRO A 470 3.99 25.49 -11.76
C PRO A 470 5.16 25.97 -10.89
N VAL A 471 5.25 27.28 -10.70
CA VAL A 471 6.29 27.95 -9.91
C VAL A 471 5.73 28.48 -8.59
N LEU A 472 6.46 28.27 -7.50
CA LEU A 472 6.11 28.70 -6.16
C LEU A 472 7.22 29.59 -5.59
N LEU A 473 6.84 30.53 -4.73
CA LEU A 473 7.77 31.39 -4.01
C LEU A 473 7.98 30.86 -2.59
N SER A 474 9.23 30.61 -2.20
CA SER A 474 9.56 30.32 -0.80
C SER A 474 9.70 31.61 0.00
N VAL A 475 8.92 31.74 1.07
CA VAL A 475 8.89 32.93 1.93
C VAL A 475 9.50 32.63 3.29
N GLY A 476 10.49 33.44 3.67
CA GLY A 476 11.10 33.47 4.99
C GLY A 476 12.11 32.36 5.30
N ALA A 477 12.55 31.61 4.29
CA ALA A 477 13.55 30.53 4.42
C ALA A 477 14.88 31.00 5.05
N THR A 478 15.23 32.27 4.89
CA THR A 478 16.42 32.90 5.48
C THR A 478 16.12 33.85 6.63
N GLN A 479 14.85 34.00 6.98
CA GLN A 479 14.40 34.95 7.97
C GLN A 479 14.62 34.42 9.39
N GLU A 480 15.25 35.23 10.24
CA GLU A 480 15.36 34.92 11.66
C GLU A 480 14.01 34.94 12.40
N SER A 481 13.88 34.12 13.44
CA SER A 481 12.62 33.92 14.18
C SER A 481 12.05 35.20 14.80
N HIS A 482 12.88 36.20 15.11
CA HIS A 482 12.41 37.43 15.72
C HIS A 482 11.57 38.30 14.76
N PHE A 483 11.82 38.23 13.45
CA PHE A 483 10.97 38.89 12.44
C PHE A 483 9.64 38.18 12.29
N TRP A 484 9.65 36.84 12.20
CA TRP A 484 8.45 36.01 12.17
C TRP A 484 7.54 36.31 13.36
N ARG A 485 8.07 36.22 14.58
CA ARG A 485 7.32 36.55 15.81
C ARG A 485 6.70 37.93 15.73
N LYS A 486 7.47 38.95 15.30
CA LYS A 486 7.00 40.33 15.31
C LYS A 486 5.92 40.61 14.25
N VAL A 487 5.99 39.97 13.09
CA VAL A 487 5.03 40.15 12.01
C VAL A 487 3.79 39.27 12.20
N LEU A 488 3.93 38.11 12.85
CA LEU A 488 2.81 37.21 13.11
C LEU A 488 2.09 37.46 14.46
N GLU A 489 2.65 38.33 15.31
CA GLU A 489 2.15 38.64 16.67
C GLU A 489 0.67 39.02 16.71
N THR A 490 0.21 39.86 15.78
CA THR A 490 -1.17 40.37 15.77
C THR A 490 -1.90 40.01 14.47
N GLU A 491 -3.21 39.77 14.57
CA GLU A 491 -4.08 39.46 13.41
C GLU A 491 -3.98 40.53 12.31
N SER A 492 -3.90 41.81 12.69
CA SER A 492 -3.79 42.91 11.72
C SER A 492 -2.48 42.85 10.92
N GLN A 493 -1.36 42.48 11.56
CA GLN A 493 -0.07 42.33 10.87
C GLN A 493 -0.03 41.06 10.02
N ARG A 494 -0.61 39.94 10.49
CA ARG A 494 -0.75 38.71 9.70
C ARG A 494 -1.53 38.95 8.41
N LYS A 495 -2.72 39.56 8.51
CA LYS A 495 -3.54 39.91 7.35
C LYS A 495 -2.82 40.83 6.37
N LEU A 496 -2.09 41.83 6.87
CA LEU A 496 -1.29 42.71 6.02
C LEU A 496 -0.19 41.96 5.27
N LEU A 497 0.51 41.03 5.94
CA LEU A 497 1.51 40.19 5.28
C LEU A 497 0.87 39.29 4.21
N ILE A 498 -0.26 38.64 4.53
CA ILE A 498 -1.01 37.78 3.60
C ILE A 498 -1.45 38.56 2.35
N GLU A 499 -1.99 39.76 2.52
CA GLU A 499 -2.39 40.62 1.40
C GLU A 499 -1.20 40.93 0.47
N ARG A 500 -0.04 41.26 1.06
CA ARG A 500 1.18 41.58 0.30
C ARG A 500 1.78 40.36 -0.39
N ILE A 501 1.73 39.18 0.24
CA ILE A 501 2.05 37.91 -0.41
C ILE A 501 1.17 37.76 -1.64
N GLY A 502 -0.16 37.87 -1.49
CA GLY A 502 -1.10 37.77 -2.61
C GLY A 502 -0.79 38.73 -3.75
N GLN A 503 -0.46 39.99 -3.45
CA GLN A 503 -0.04 40.98 -4.44
C GLN A 503 1.22 40.54 -5.21
N VAL A 504 2.23 40.03 -4.51
CA VAL A 504 3.49 39.55 -5.12
C VAL A 504 3.23 38.34 -6.01
N LEU A 505 2.43 37.37 -5.55
CA LEU A 505 2.11 36.17 -6.33
C LEU A 505 1.38 36.53 -7.63
N HIS A 506 0.35 37.39 -7.55
CA HIS A 506 -0.41 37.84 -8.71
C HIS A 506 0.42 38.67 -9.69
N ALA A 507 1.22 39.63 -9.19
CA ALA A 507 2.01 40.52 -10.04
C ALA A 507 3.08 39.78 -10.86
N ASN A 508 3.57 38.63 -10.34
CA ASN A 508 4.67 37.87 -10.94
C ASN A 508 4.23 36.56 -11.59
N GLN A 509 2.92 36.26 -11.65
CA GLN A 509 2.37 35.01 -12.19
C GLN A 509 2.95 33.76 -11.50
N ILE A 510 2.98 33.79 -10.17
CA ILE A 510 3.46 32.68 -9.33
C ILE A 510 2.25 31.85 -8.88
N ASP A 511 2.33 30.53 -8.99
CA ASP A 511 1.23 29.58 -8.79
C ASP A 511 1.01 29.16 -7.33
N GLY A 512 1.95 29.48 -6.44
CA GLY A 512 1.83 29.15 -5.02
C GLY A 512 2.93 29.69 -4.13
N ILE A 513 2.89 29.27 -2.87
CA ILE A 513 3.80 29.69 -1.81
C ILE A 513 4.31 28.49 -1.01
N ASP A 514 5.59 28.51 -0.69
CA ASP A 514 6.20 27.68 0.36
C ASP A 514 6.48 28.55 1.59
N VAL A 515 5.83 28.25 2.72
CA VAL A 515 6.06 28.91 4.00
C VAL A 515 7.21 28.19 4.72
N SER A 516 8.35 28.86 4.84
CA SER A 516 9.60 28.22 5.29
C SER A 516 10.20 28.92 6.51
N TRP A 517 9.62 28.75 7.69
CA TRP A 517 10.25 29.17 8.95
C TRP A 517 11.28 28.12 9.40
N THR A 518 12.39 28.01 8.65
CA THR A 518 13.34 26.90 8.78
C THR A 518 14.77 27.32 9.12
N GLN A 519 15.06 28.63 9.18
CA GLN A 519 16.39 29.13 9.52
C GLN A 519 16.83 28.75 10.94
N GLN A 520 15.89 28.63 11.87
CA GLN A 520 16.12 28.23 13.26
C GLN A 520 14.98 27.31 13.73
N PRO A 521 15.24 26.42 14.70
CA PRO A 521 14.16 25.68 15.36
C PRO A 521 13.14 26.64 15.99
N ILE A 522 11.88 26.28 15.88
CA ILE A 522 10.76 27.00 16.49
C ILE A 522 10.27 26.27 17.73
N ASN A 523 9.73 27.01 18.70
CA ASN A 523 9.06 26.45 19.88
C ASN A 523 7.54 26.36 19.67
N GLN A 524 6.80 25.87 20.66
CA GLN A 524 5.33 25.72 20.58
C GLN A 524 4.58 27.06 20.37
N THR A 525 5.09 28.17 20.91
CA THR A 525 4.47 29.51 20.70
C THR A 525 4.65 29.96 19.27
N ASP A 526 5.86 29.82 18.73
CA ASP A 526 6.16 30.10 17.32
C ASP A 526 5.33 29.19 16.39
N GLY A 527 5.17 27.93 16.79
CA GLY A 527 4.27 26.95 16.18
C GLY A 527 2.85 27.46 16.03
N GLN A 528 2.26 27.93 17.12
CA GLN A 528 0.90 28.48 17.09
C GLN A 528 0.80 29.69 16.14
N LEU A 529 1.79 30.59 16.16
CA LEU A 529 1.83 31.74 15.24
C LEU A 529 1.87 31.29 13.77
N LEU A 530 2.67 30.27 13.45
CA LEU A 530 2.74 29.69 12.11
C LEU A 530 1.38 29.09 11.70
N ILE A 531 0.73 28.36 12.60
CA ILE A 531 -0.57 27.73 12.33
C ILE A 531 -1.66 28.77 12.08
N ASP A 532 -1.75 29.80 12.91
CA ASP A 532 -2.70 30.90 12.73
C ASP A 532 -2.48 31.58 11.38
N PHE A 533 -1.22 31.84 11.03
CA PHE A 533 -0.85 32.40 9.74
C PHE A 533 -1.23 31.48 8.57
N VAL A 534 -0.93 30.18 8.61
CA VAL A 534 -1.24 29.24 7.53
C VAL A 534 -2.76 29.06 7.36
N LYS A 535 -3.54 29.07 8.45
CA LYS A 535 -5.01 29.05 8.40
C LYS A 535 -5.56 30.29 7.69
N GLU A 536 -5.11 31.48 8.08
CA GLU A 536 -5.53 32.74 7.46
C GLU A 536 -5.06 32.84 6.00
N LEU A 537 -3.86 32.33 5.70
CA LEU A 537 -3.30 32.24 4.36
C LEU A 537 -4.18 31.36 3.46
N ARG A 538 -4.57 30.16 3.92
CA ARG A 538 -5.46 29.26 3.19
C ARG A 538 -6.84 29.88 2.94
N GLN A 539 -7.39 30.59 3.93
CA GLN A 539 -8.67 31.28 3.78
C GLN A 539 -8.63 32.40 2.73
N THR A 540 -7.50 33.11 2.63
CA THR A 540 -7.37 34.29 1.75
C THR A 540 -6.87 33.93 0.35
N LEU A 541 -6.02 32.91 0.24
CA LEU A 541 -5.33 32.50 -0.98
C LEU A 541 -5.73 31.08 -1.40
N ALA A 542 -7.01 30.73 -1.27
CA ALA A 542 -7.52 29.37 -1.47
C ALA A 542 -7.19 28.76 -2.84
N GLN A 543 -7.04 29.60 -3.88
CA GLN A 543 -6.69 29.19 -5.25
C GLN A 543 -5.21 28.86 -5.46
N PHE A 544 -4.34 29.28 -4.55
CA PHE A 544 -2.91 29.07 -4.64
C PHE A 544 -2.50 27.79 -3.93
N MET A 545 -1.45 27.15 -4.44
CA MET A 545 -0.82 26.05 -3.72
C MET A 545 -0.08 26.57 -2.49
N ILE A 546 -0.25 25.93 -1.34
CA ILE A 546 0.39 26.26 -0.07
C ILE A 546 1.17 25.06 0.43
N LEU A 547 2.48 25.20 0.47
CA LEU A 547 3.42 24.25 1.03
C LEU A 547 3.94 24.79 2.36
N VAL A 548 4.26 23.89 3.29
CA VAL A 548 4.90 24.25 4.56
C VAL A 548 6.15 23.41 4.76
N SER A 549 7.29 24.07 4.86
CA SER A 549 8.57 23.41 5.13
C SER A 549 8.79 23.25 6.64
N ILE A 550 9.01 22.02 7.10
CA ILE A 550 9.18 21.69 8.52
C ILE A 550 10.53 21.06 8.82
N THR A 551 11.07 21.32 10.01
CA THR A 551 12.40 20.86 10.44
C THR A 551 12.31 19.72 11.46
N PRO A 552 13.32 18.82 11.54
CA PRO A 552 13.31 17.69 12.48
C PRO A 552 13.24 18.16 13.93
N GLN A 553 14.14 19.07 14.35
CA GLN A 553 14.19 19.55 15.74
C GLN A 553 12.83 20.11 16.21
N SER A 554 12.20 20.99 15.41
CA SER A 554 10.90 21.58 15.76
C SER A 554 9.77 20.56 15.76
N THR A 555 9.87 19.50 14.96
CA THR A 555 8.91 18.39 14.97
C THR A 555 9.04 17.56 16.25
N TYR A 556 10.27 17.30 16.69
CA TYR A 556 10.55 16.52 17.89
C TYR A 556 10.20 17.28 19.18
N ASP A 557 10.31 18.61 19.15
CA ASP A 557 9.86 19.48 20.23
C ASP A 557 8.32 19.68 20.27
N ASN A 558 7.57 18.97 19.40
CA ASN A 558 6.12 19.13 19.21
C ASN A 558 5.70 20.57 18.93
N SER A 559 6.50 21.32 18.17
CA SER A 559 6.20 22.71 17.82
C SER A 559 5.21 22.86 16.67
N TYR A 560 4.91 21.81 15.90
CA TYR A 560 3.94 21.88 14.80
C TYR A 560 2.63 21.18 15.17
N ASP A 561 1.49 21.84 14.94
CA ASP A 561 0.17 21.19 14.97
C ASP A 561 -0.07 20.48 13.63
N MET A 562 0.26 19.19 13.58
CA MET A 562 0.14 18.40 12.34
C MET A 562 -1.31 18.29 11.84
N LYS A 563 -2.31 18.31 12.72
CA LYS A 563 -3.72 18.27 12.32
C LYS A 563 -4.13 19.58 11.65
N ALA A 564 -3.69 20.70 12.19
CA ALA A 564 -3.93 21.99 11.54
C ALA A 564 -3.16 22.12 10.21
N LEU A 565 -1.93 21.63 10.12
CA LEU A 565 -1.18 21.61 8.85
C LEU A 565 -1.87 20.71 7.81
N GLU A 566 -2.33 19.52 8.21
CA GLU A 566 -3.07 18.60 7.34
C GLU A 566 -4.29 19.25 6.69
N SER A 567 -5.03 20.08 7.44
CA SER A 567 -6.23 20.74 6.92
C SER A 567 -5.95 22.00 6.07
N ASN A 568 -4.75 22.60 6.14
CA ASN A 568 -4.48 23.91 5.53
C ASN A 568 -3.35 23.91 4.49
N ALA A 569 -2.43 22.95 4.52
CA ALA A 569 -1.37 22.79 3.53
C ALA A 569 -1.74 21.72 2.48
N ASP A 570 -1.30 21.95 1.24
CA ASP A 570 -1.38 20.94 0.17
C ASP A 570 -0.37 19.83 0.43
N PHE A 571 0.88 20.21 0.71
CA PHE A 571 1.93 19.31 1.18
C PHE A 571 2.76 19.95 2.30
N ILE A 572 3.36 19.10 3.12
CA ILE A 572 4.47 19.49 3.99
C ILE A 572 5.78 18.94 3.43
N ILE A 573 6.83 19.77 3.45
CA ILE A 573 8.17 19.37 3.01
C ILE A 573 9.02 19.09 4.24
N LEU A 574 9.42 17.83 4.41
CA LEU A 574 10.34 17.41 5.46
C LEU A 574 11.75 17.85 5.08
N GLN A 575 12.35 18.78 5.82
CA GLN A 575 13.71 19.27 5.57
C GLN A 575 14.76 18.24 6.04
N GLY A 576 14.76 17.04 5.45
CA GLY A 576 15.58 15.89 5.83
C GLY A 576 17.03 15.93 5.31
N HIS A 577 17.54 17.14 5.09
CA HIS A 577 18.94 17.44 4.82
C HIS A 577 19.51 18.39 5.90
N ARG A 578 18.86 18.41 7.08
CA ARG A 578 19.21 19.26 8.24
C ARG A 578 19.50 18.45 9.51
N PHE A 579 19.99 17.22 9.37
CA PHE A 579 20.31 16.33 10.51
C PHE A 579 21.66 16.64 11.17
N HIS A 580 22.48 17.48 10.54
CA HIS A 580 23.78 17.86 11.07
C HIS A 580 24.03 19.35 10.86
N ASP A 581 24.56 20.01 11.88
CA ASP A 581 25.04 21.39 11.79
C ASP A 581 26.51 21.39 11.33
N PRO A 582 26.81 21.87 10.11
CA PRO A 582 28.18 21.94 9.60
C PRO A 582 29.10 22.88 10.38
N ALA A 583 28.54 23.81 11.17
CA ALA A 583 29.30 24.68 12.05
C ALA A 583 29.61 24.04 13.43
N GLY A 584 29.10 22.82 13.66
CA GLY A 584 29.32 22.05 14.87
C GLY A 584 30.79 21.69 15.10
N ASN A 585 31.11 21.27 16.32
CA ASN A 585 32.45 20.80 16.67
C ASN A 585 32.72 19.33 16.30
N MET A 586 31.71 18.63 15.78
CA MET A 586 31.78 17.21 15.42
C MET A 586 31.46 17.04 13.94
N THR A 587 32.02 16.01 13.30
CA THR A 587 31.62 15.60 11.96
C THR A 587 30.25 14.93 11.98
N GLY A 588 29.53 14.98 10.88
CA GLY A 588 28.22 14.33 10.75
C GLY A 588 27.70 14.35 9.32
N HIS A 589 26.60 13.63 9.08
CA HIS A 589 25.98 13.57 7.77
C HIS A 589 24.61 14.23 7.82
N HIS A 590 24.32 15.13 6.88
CA HIS A 590 23.13 15.99 6.93
C HIS A 590 21.86 15.34 6.42
N SER A 591 21.95 14.26 5.65
CA SER A 591 20.80 13.57 5.04
C SER A 591 20.86 12.04 5.17
N THR A 592 21.17 11.52 6.36
CA THR A 592 21.11 10.07 6.67
C THR A 592 19.72 9.48 6.38
N MET A 593 19.67 8.28 5.77
CA MET A 593 18.42 7.61 5.43
C MET A 593 17.89 6.77 6.60
N PHE A 594 18.72 5.86 7.15
CA PHE A 594 18.33 4.88 8.16
C PHE A 594 19.01 5.12 9.51
N ASN A 595 18.35 4.67 10.58
CA ASN A 595 18.81 4.82 11.97
C ASN A 595 19.63 3.62 12.50
N THR A 596 20.06 2.72 11.62
CA THR A 596 20.65 1.43 12.04
C THR A 596 22.12 1.50 12.43
N SER A 597 22.81 2.60 12.10
CA SER A 597 24.22 2.77 12.42
C SER A 597 24.44 3.23 13.86
N GLN A 598 25.44 2.66 14.52
CA GLN A 598 25.92 3.14 15.81
C GLN A 598 26.74 4.44 15.71
N LEU A 599 27.16 4.83 14.49
CA LEU A 599 27.87 6.08 14.26
C LEU A 599 26.95 7.31 14.33
N ILE A 600 25.64 7.12 14.18
CA ILE A 600 24.66 8.19 14.30
C ILE A 600 24.48 8.50 15.79
N THR A 601 24.87 9.71 16.21
CA THR A 601 24.78 10.14 17.62
C THR A 601 23.34 10.22 18.11
N ASP A 602 22.42 10.69 17.25
CA ASP A 602 20.99 10.76 17.54
C ASP A 602 20.22 10.00 16.46
N GLN A 603 19.74 8.80 16.80
CA GLN A 603 19.01 7.92 15.88
C GLN A 603 17.67 8.49 15.40
N SER A 604 17.17 9.58 16.01
CA SER A 604 16.02 10.31 15.50
C SER A 604 16.37 11.18 14.28
N MET A 605 17.64 11.53 14.09
CA MET A 605 18.10 12.41 13.01
C MET A 605 18.35 11.64 11.71
N THR A 606 17.28 11.04 11.17
CA THR A 606 17.28 10.31 9.88
C THR A 606 15.96 10.54 9.13
N LEU A 607 15.97 10.34 7.80
CA LEU A 607 14.77 10.50 6.97
C LEU A 607 13.66 9.53 7.37
N GLU A 608 14.00 8.28 7.65
CA GLU A 608 13.06 7.27 8.10
C GLU A 608 12.42 7.65 9.44
N SER A 609 13.23 7.98 10.46
CA SER A 609 12.72 8.39 11.77
C SER A 609 11.85 9.65 11.66
N PHE A 610 12.29 10.65 10.88
CA PHE A 610 11.57 11.91 10.73
C PHE A 610 10.20 11.71 10.07
N SER A 611 10.13 10.96 8.97
CA SER A 611 8.86 10.67 8.28
C SER A 611 7.91 9.82 9.12
N ASN A 612 8.43 8.80 9.83
CA ASN A 612 7.62 7.97 10.74
C ASN A 612 7.03 8.76 11.91
N ILE A 613 7.77 9.74 12.47
CA ILE A 613 7.25 10.61 13.53
C ILE A 613 6.12 11.48 12.99
N VAL A 614 6.28 12.09 11.82
CA VAL A 614 5.25 12.91 11.19
C VAL A 614 3.99 12.11 10.86
N LEU A 615 4.15 10.87 10.38
CA LEU A 615 3.05 9.91 10.18
C LEU A 615 2.34 9.58 11.51
N SER A 616 3.08 9.29 12.57
CA SER A 616 2.50 8.94 13.88
C SER A 616 1.79 10.12 14.55
N GLN A 617 2.15 11.36 14.20
CA GLN A 617 1.43 12.58 14.59
C GLN A 617 0.15 12.85 13.77
N GLY A 618 -0.20 11.96 12.82
CA GLY A 618 -1.49 11.96 12.12
C GLY A 618 -1.49 12.64 10.75
N MET A 619 -0.33 13.02 10.20
CA MET A 619 -0.23 13.52 8.83
C MET A 619 -0.42 12.38 7.82
N PRO A 620 -1.34 12.49 6.84
CA PRO A 620 -1.48 11.49 5.79
C PRO A 620 -0.21 11.35 4.95
N ALA A 621 0.21 10.11 4.67
CA ALA A 621 1.38 9.82 3.84
C ALA A 621 1.36 10.61 2.52
N SER A 622 0.20 10.69 1.86
CA SER A 622 -0.01 11.41 0.60
C SER A 622 0.24 12.93 0.66
N LYS A 623 0.37 13.53 1.85
CA LYS A 623 0.72 14.96 2.02
C LYS A 623 2.18 15.20 2.44
N ILE A 624 2.94 14.13 2.68
CA ILE A 624 4.34 14.21 3.12
C ILE A 624 5.26 14.20 1.90
N VAL A 625 6.09 15.24 1.77
CA VAL A 625 7.15 15.32 0.76
C VAL A 625 8.50 15.18 1.43
N LEU A 626 9.26 14.15 1.04
CA LEU A 626 10.58 13.87 1.61
C LEU A 626 11.65 14.77 0.97
N GLY A 627 12.20 15.72 1.74
CA GLY A 627 13.17 16.69 1.23
C GLY A 627 14.63 16.25 1.38
N MET A 628 15.34 16.25 0.27
CA MET A 628 16.77 15.97 0.13
C MET A 628 17.53 17.21 -0.35
N SER A 629 18.86 17.15 -0.46
CA SER A 629 19.66 18.25 -0.98
C SER A 629 20.65 17.77 -2.04
N ALA A 630 20.80 18.52 -3.12
CA ALA A 630 21.87 18.32 -4.09
C ALA A 630 23.23 18.83 -3.58
N GLU A 631 23.24 19.55 -2.45
CA GLU A 631 24.46 20.07 -1.83
C GLU A 631 25.13 19.01 -0.94
N GLY A 632 26.46 18.92 -1.08
CA GLY A 632 27.32 18.32 -0.07
C GLY A 632 27.72 19.33 1.00
N ILE A 633 28.15 18.82 2.15
CA ILE A 633 28.71 19.56 3.27
C ILE A 633 30.16 19.11 3.46
N SER A 634 31.11 20.04 3.33
CA SER A 634 32.53 19.85 3.66
C SER A 634 32.82 20.29 5.10
N MET A 635 33.51 19.43 5.83
CA MET A 635 33.94 19.63 7.22
C MET A 635 35.43 19.37 7.35
N LYS A 636 36.15 20.32 7.94
CA LYS A 636 37.57 20.17 8.20
C LYS A 636 37.82 19.37 9.48
N THR A 637 38.43 18.21 9.32
CA THR A 637 38.68 17.23 10.39
C THR A 637 40.01 17.50 11.09
N LYS A 638 40.14 17.12 12.36
CA LYS A 638 41.39 17.26 13.13
C LYS A 638 42.23 15.99 13.14
N ASN A 639 41.60 14.85 13.42
CA ASN A 639 42.20 13.51 13.47
C ASN A 639 41.18 12.49 12.92
N PHE A 640 40.99 12.46 11.60
CA PHE A 640 39.95 11.62 11.00
C PHE A 640 40.28 10.13 11.08
N THR A 641 39.27 9.33 11.37
CA THR A 641 39.27 7.87 11.18
C THR A 641 37.88 7.45 10.71
N TRP A 642 37.80 6.44 9.84
CA TRP A 642 36.51 5.95 9.34
C TRP A 642 35.59 5.38 10.43
N SER A 643 36.16 4.90 11.55
CA SER A 643 35.39 4.46 12.73
C SER A 643 34.75 5.60 13.52
N HIS A 644 35.19 6.84 13.29
CA HIS A 644 34.62 8.07 13.86
C HIS A 644 34.28 9.07 12.74
N ALA A 645 33.86 8.55 11.58
CA ALA A 645 33.54 9.40 10.43
C ALA A 645 32.40 10.37 10.77
N LEU A 646 31.44 9.90 11.57
CA LEU A 646 30.44 10.75 12.24
C LEU A 646 30.80 10.83 13.74
N GLY A 647 30.66 12.01 14.33
CA GLY A 647 31.07 12.25 15.71
C GLY A 647 32.58 12.37 15.91
N GLY A 648 33.37 12.63 14.87
CA GLY A 648 34.80 12.95 14.97
C GLY A 648 35.04 14.45 15.20
N GLU A 649 36.15 14.84 15.83
CA GLU A 649 36.45 16.26 16.09
C GLU A 649 36.74 17.05 14.79
N THR A 650 36.13 18.23 14.67
CA THR A 650 36.45 19.22 13.63
C THR A 650 37.45 20.26 14.12
N MET A 651 38.15 20.92 13.20
CA MET A 651 39.00 22.07 13.55
C MET A 651 38.13 23.33 13.81
N ARG A 652 37.97 23.73 15.08
CA ARG A 652 37.17 24.91 15.47
C ARG A 652 37.80 26.24 14.98
N GLY A 653 36.99 27.14 14.42
CA GLY A 653 37.32 28.58 14.32
C GLY A 653 36.29 29.42 13.54
N PRO A 654 36.09 30.73 13.86
CA PRO A 654 35.14 31.66 13.21
C PRO A 654 35.51 32.05 11.75
N ARG A 655 36.30 31.21 11.09
CA ARG A 655 36.72 31.32 9.68
C ARG A 655 36.63 29.96 9.00
N VAL A 656 35.59 29.17 9.31
CA VAL A 656 35.10 28.24 8.29
C VAL A 656 34.73 29.14 7.10
N PRO A 657 35.31 28.96 5.89
CA PRO A 657 34.96 29.80 4.76
C PRO A 657 33.44 29.79 4.57
N ALA A 658 32.90 30.83 3.94
CA ALA A 658 31.50 30.88 3.49
C ALA A 658 31.10 29.73 2.52
N HIS A 659 31.97 28.71 2.34
CA HIS A 659 31.94 27.66 1.34
C HIS A 659 32.06 26.26 1.98
N PHE A 660 31.27 25.95 3.02
CA PHE A 660 31.10 24.56 3.47
C PHE A 660 30.17 23.76 2.53
N ARG A 661 29.40 24.43 1.68
CA ARG A 661 28.50 23.77 0.71
C ARG A 661 29.23 23.49 -0.59
N VAL A 662 29.15 22.24 -1.05
CA VAL A 662 29.84 21.73 -2.24
C VAL A 662 28.80 21.29 -3.26
N SER A 663 28.97 21.65 -4.55
CA SER A 663 28.09 21.16 -5.63
C SER A 663 28.45 19.75 -6.06
N GLN A 664 27.53 19.07 -6.75
CA GLN A 664 27.82 17.77 -7.38
C GLN A 664 28.99 17.85 -8.36
N GLU A 665 29.10 18.94 -9.14
CA GLU A 665 30.23 19.18 -10.05
C GLU A 665 31.59 19.18 -9.33
N GLN A 666 31.63 19.77 -8.12
CA GLN A 666 32.84 19.82 -7.30
C GLN A 666 33.13 18.47 -6.67
N ILE A 667 32.12 17.76 -6.19
CA ILE A 667 32.25 16.40 -5.64
C ILE A 667 32.83 15.45 -6.70
N CYS A 668 32.34 15.51 -7.94
CA CYS A 668 32.90 14.70 -9.03
C CYS A 668 34.36 15.04 -9.33
N ALA A 669 34.71 16.33 -9.34
CA ALA A 669 36.09 16.75 -9.51
C ALA A 669 37.02 16.29 -8.36
N MET A 670 36.48 16.09 -7.16
CA MET A 670 37.22 15.49 -6.03
C MET A 670 37.39 13.98 -6.22
N LEU A 671 36.35 13.27 -6.66
CA LEU A 671 36.39 11.82 -6.92
C LEU A 671 37.36 11.42 -8.04
N GLU A 672 37.68 12.34 -8.96
CA GLU A 672 38.70 12.14 -10.01
C GLU A 672 40.14 12.17 -9.47
N GLN A 673 40.36 12.62 -8.24
CA GLN A 673 41.70 12.75 -7.66
C GLN A 673 42.13 11.48 -6.92
N GLU A 674 43.34 11.00 -7.20
CA GLU A 674 43.88 9.76 -6.62
C GLU A 674 44.01 9.77 -5.08
N ASN A 675 44.05 10.96 -4.46
CA ASN A 675 44.16 11.12 -3.01
C ASN A 675 42.80 11.25 -2.29
N THR A 676 41.69 10.97 -2.98
CA THR A 676 40.35 11.01 -2.41
C THR A 676 39.91 9.60 -1.99
N GLU A 677 39.60 9.41 -0.72
CA GLU A 677 38.99 8.17 -0.22
C GLU A 677 37.46 8.30 -0.29
N TYR A 678 36.77 7.35 -0.92
CA TYR A 678 35.32 7.32 -1.01
C TYR A 678 34.75 6.11 -0.26
N LYS A 679 33.65 6.32 0.47
CA LYS A 679 32.92 5.24 1.14
C LYS A 679 31.41 5.48 1.10
N PHE A 680 30.68 4.47 0.67
CA PHE A 680 29.23 4.41 0.88
C PHE A 680 28.94 3.71 2.22
N ALA A 681 28.24 4.38 3.12
CA ALA A 681 27.85 3.82 4.41
C ALA A 681 26.51 3.07 4.29
N GLU A 682 26.57 1.76 4.06
CA GLU A 682 25.41 0.90 3.79
C GLU A 682 24.34 0.94 4.90
N ASP A 683 24.76 0.99 6.17
CA ASP A 683 23.89 1.06 7.35
C ASP A 683 23.18 2.42 7.53
N MET A 684 23.62 3.44 6.80
CA MET A 684 23.06 4.80 6.83
C MET A 684 22.42 5.20 5.49
N GLY A 685 22.73 4.49 4.40
CA GLY A 685 22.25 4.74 3.05
C GLY A 685 22.80 6.02 2.40
N VAL A 686 24.05 6.40 2.72
CA VAL A 686 24.64 7.68 2.27
C VAL A 686 26.14 7.59 1.94
N PRO A 687 26.63 8.37 0.96
CA PRO A 687 28.05 8.46 0.63
C PRO A 687 28.81 9.51 1.45
N MET A 688 30.10 9.28 1.62
CA MET A 688 31.07 10.25 2.11
C MET A 688 32.37 10.14 1.32
N LEU A 689 33.12 11.23 1.22
CA LEU A 689 34.50 11.21 0.75
C LEU A 689 35.41 11.98 1.70
N LEU A 690 36.69 11.61 1.73
CA LEU A 690 37.75 12.29 2.45
C LEU A 690 38.84 12.70 1.45
N GLN A 691 39.16 13.99 1.41
CA GLN A 691 40.28 14.51 0.64
C GLN A 691 41.22 15.28 1.57
N GLY A 692 42.39 14.70 1.86
CA GLY A 692 43.31 15.25 2.87
C GLY A 692 42.67 15.25 4.26
N ASP A 693 42.39 16.44 4.81
CA ASP A 693 41.68 16.61 6.09
C ASP A 693 40.23 17.09 5.92
N GLU A 694 39.70 17.13 4.71
CA GLU A 694 38.31 17.53 4.41
C GLU A 694 37.40 16.32 4.21
N LEU A 695 36.43 16.15 5.10
CA LEU A 695 35.35 15.17 4.99
C LEU A 695 34.15 15.83 4.31
N VAL A 696 33.68 15.26 3.20
CA VAL A 696 32.48 15.71 2.49
C VAL A 696 31.37 14.67 2.64
N ALA A 697 30.29 15.08 3.29
CA ALA A 697 29.03 14.34 3.38
C ALA A 697 28.08 14.84 2.27
N PHE A 698 27.48 13.96 1.48
CA PHE A 698 26.68 14.36 0.32
C PHE A 698 25.63 13.31 -0.04
N ASP A 699 24.74 13.65 -0.97
CA ASP A 699 23.88 12.68 -1.64
C ASP A 699 24.40 12.40 -3.05
N ASN A 700 24.44 11.13 -3.44
CA ASN A 700 24.72 10.66 -4.79
C ASN A 700 23.49 9.99 -5.42
N ALA A 701 23.61 9.57 -6.68
CA ALA A 701 22.54 8.89 -7.41
C ALA A 701 21.96 7.68 -6.66
N ARG A 702 22.82 6.86 -6.02
CA ARG A 702 22.39 5.68 -5.25
C ARG A 702 21.55 6.07 -4.03
N SER A 703 22.04 6.98 -3.20
CA SER A 703 21.32 7.45 -1.99
C SER A 703 19.98 8.12 -2.30
N VAL A 704 19.89 8.96 -3.34
CA VAL A 704 18.60 9.60 -3.71
C VAL A 704 17.61 8.59 -4.29
N ARG A 705 18.07 7.53 -4.98
CA ARG A 705 17.19 6.42 -5.39
C ARG A 705 16.62 5.72 -4.17
N MET A 706 17.44 5.35 -3.19
CA MET A 706 16.98 4.69 -1.94
C MET A 706 15.89 5.50 -1.23
N LYS A 707 16.11 6.81 -1.10
CA LYS A 707 15.17 7.74 -0.47
C LYS A 707 13.87 7.84 -1.27
N THR A 708 13.97 7.84 -2.60
CA THR A 708 12.82 7.95 -3.50
C THR A 708 12.00 6.66 -3.57
N THR A 709 12.65 5.50 -3.61
CA THR A 709 11.96 4.21 -3.57
C THR A 709 11.30 4.00 -2.21
N TYR A 710 11.96 4.38 -1.11
CA TYR A 710 11.36 4.44 0.22
C TYR A 710 10.09 5.30 0.23
N ALA A 711 10.16 6.53 -0.30
CA ALA A 711 8.99 7.40 -0.39
C ALA A 711 7.87 6.76 -1.21
N SER A 712 8.20 6.09 -2.31
CA SER A 712 7.24 5.45 -3.21
C SER A 712 6.56 4.23 -2.58
N VAL A 713 7.29 3.37 -1.87
CA VAL A 713 6.69 2.17 -1.22
C VAL A 713 5.94 2.48 0.06
N ASN A 714 6.28 3.58 0.73
CA ASN A 714 5.53 4.10 1.86
C ASN A 714 4.41 5.06 1.45
N ASN A 715 4.16 5.19 0.14
CA ASN A 715 3.06 5.99 -0.42
C ASN A 715 3.09 7.46 0.03
N LEU A 716 4.29 8.01 0.20
CA LEU A 716 4.47 9.42 0.53
C LEU A 716 4.01 10.28 -0.65
N GLY A 717 3.56 11.50 -0.36
CA GLY A 717 3.04 12.47 -1.31
C GLY A 717 4.05 12.87 -2.39
N GLY A 718 5.34 12.77 -2.10
CA GLY A 718 6.40 12.97 -3.08
C GLY A 718 7.79 13.11 -2.48
N VAL A 719 8.69 13.68 -3.28
CA VAL A 719 10.06 14.01 -2.89
C VAL A 719 10.40 15.44 -3.30
N ALA A 720 11.29 16.09 -2.56
CA ALA A 720 11.81 17.41 -2.89
C ALA A 720 13.34 17.37 -2.97
N LEU A 721 13.91 18.07 -3.95
CA LEU A 721 15.36 18.27 -4.07
C LEU A 721 15.67 19.76 -3.84
N LEU A 722 16.39 20.05 -2.75
CA LEU A 722 16.90 21.39 -2.47
C LEU A 722 18.20 21.66 -3.23
N ALA A 723 18.27 22.90 -3.71
CA ALA A 723 19.35 23.53 -4.44
C ALA A 723 19.61 22.84 -5.79
N LEU A 724 18.60 22.85 -6.65
CA LEU A 724 18.68 22.28 -8.00
C LEU A 724 19.86 22.86 -8.82
N GLU A 725 20.26 24.10 -8.55
CA GLU A 725 21.43 24.72 -9.16
C GLU A 725 22.78 24.05 -8.79
N LYS A 726 22.76 23.05 -7.89
CA LYS A 726 23.93 22.29 -7.43
C LYS A 726 23.96 20.84 -7.91
N ASP A 727 22.92 20.37 -8.61
CA ASP A 727 22.75 19.00 -9.13
C ASP A 727 23.44 18.76 -10.49
N ASP A 728 24.67 19.23 -10.65
CA ASP A 728 25.42 19.09 -11.92
C ASP A 728 24.68 19.60 -13.16
N VAL A 729 24.41 20.90 -13.15
CA VAL A 729 23.62 21.60 -14.17
C VAL A 729 24.26 21.53 -15.56
N HIS A 730 25.58 21.37 -15.63
CA HIS A 730 26.34 21.33 -16.88
C HIS A 730 26.68 19.91 -17.36
N GLY A 731 26.31 18.87 -16.60
CA GLY A 731 26.60 17.48 -16.97
C GLY A 731 28.09 17.14 -16.94
N ARG A 732 28.83 17.64 -15.95
CA ARG A 732 30.25 17.29 -15.73
C ARG A 732 30.41 15.85 -15.25
N CYS A 733 29.46 15.36 -14.46
CA CYS A 733 29.46 14.05 -13.82
C CYS A 733 28.69 12.99 -14.62
N GLY A 734 28.27 13.31 -15.85
CA GLY A 734 27.34 12.50 -16.66
C GLY A 734 26.20 13.37 -17.22
N PRO A 735 24.96 12.86 -17.32
CA PRO A 735 23.84 13.67 -17.76
C PRO A 735 23.55 14.81 -16.77
N SER A 736 23.18 15.98 -17.28
CA SER A 736 22.78 17.12 -16.44
C SER A 736 21.64 16.74 -15.50
N PHE A 737 21.66 17.28 -14.27
CA PHE A 737 20.66 16.96 -13.24
C PHE A 737 20.64 15.48 -12.84
N ARG A 738 21.83 14.92 -12.58
CA ARG A 738 22.01 13.47 -12.35
C ARG A 738 21.22 12.95 -11.13
N LEU A 739 21.14 13.70 -10.04
CA LEU A 739 20.33 13.30 -8.88
C LEU A 739 18.85 13.39 -9.20
N LEU A 740 18.40 14.45 -9.86
CA LEU A 740 17.00 14.61 -10.25
C LEU A 740 16.55 13.55 -11.27
N GLU A 741 17.38 13.17 -12.25
CA GLU A 741 17.13 12.03 -13.15
C GLU A 741 17.04 10.71 -12.38
N SER A 742 17.90 10.53 -11.37
CA SER A 742 17.86 9.36 -10.48
C SER A 742 16.58 9.32 -9.63
N ILE A 743 16.10 10.48 -9.17
CA ILE A 743 14.80 10.61 -8.49
C ILE A 743 13.65 10.28 -9.45
N ALA A 744 13.62 10.89 -10.64
CA ALA A 744 12.55 10.67 -11.60
C ALA A 744 12.44 9.20 -12.04
N SER A 745 13.58 8.53 -12.24
CA SER A 745 13.62 7.11 -12.61
C SER A 745 13.26 6.17 -11.47
N ALA A 746 13.48 6.55 -10.20
CA ALA A 746 13.16 5.74 -9.03
C ALA A 746 11.76 6.01 -8.43
N GLN A 747 11.04 7.03 -8.87
CA GLN A 747 9.75 7.36 -8.28
C GLN A 747 8.61 6.62 -8.99
N VAL A 748 7.76 5.95 -8.22
CA VAL A 748 6.50 5.35 -8.70
C VAL A 748 5.35 5.82 -7.82
N CYS A 749 4.18 6.08 -8.42
CA CYS A 749 3.04 6.67 -7.73
C CYS A 749 1.79 5.80 -7.80
N ASN A 750 0.85 6.06 -6.89
CA ASN A 750 -0.33 5.22 -6.67
C ASN A 750 -1.51 5.46 -7.61
N THR A 751 -1.29 6.10 -8.76
CA THR A 751 -2.41 6.50 -9.62
C THR A 751 -2.53 5.59 -10.82
N CYS A 752 -3.65 4.89 -10.86
CA CYS A 752 -4.18 4.29 -12.07
C CYS A 752 -4.76 5.38 -12.95
N ASP A 753 -4.14 5.60 -14.12
CA ASP A 753 -4.64 6.58 -15.09
C ASP A 753 -5.95 6.07 -15.72
N LYS A 754 -7.07 6.43 -15.08
CA LYS A 754 -8.41 6.06 -15.54
C LYS A 754 -8.74 6.64 -16.92
N LYS A 755 -8.02 7.67 -17.41
CA LYS A 755 -8.27 8.26 -18.73
C LYS A 755 -7.82 7.38 -19.90
N LYS A 756 -6.96 6.38 -19.66
CA LYS A 756 -6.62 5.33 -20.66
C LYS A 756 -7.56 4.11 -20.62
N GLN A 757 -8.61 4.14 -19.80
CA GLN A 757 -9.63 3.09 -19.79
C GLN A 757 -10.58 3.31 -20.97
N GLU A 758 -10.28 2.68 -22.11
CA GLU A 758 -11.31 2.46 -23.13
C GLU A 758 -12.37 1.51 -22.53
N THR A 759 -13.62 1.93 -22.52
CA THR A 759 -14.78 1.08 -22.24
C THR A 759 -14.83 -0.05 -23.28
N VAL A 760 -14.30 -1.22 -22.94
CA VAL A 760 -14.36 -2.39 -23.83
C VAL A 760 -15.65 -3.16 -23.59
N SER A 761 -16.43 -3.34 -24.65
CA SER A 761 -17.59 -4.24 -24.67
C SER A 761 -17.15 -5.71 -24.55
N ALA A 762 -17.88 -6.53 -23.78
CA ALA A 762 -17.64 -7.96 -23.67
C ALA A 762 -17.51 -8.63 -25.06
N GLY A 763 -16.37 -9.27 -25.32
CA GLY A 763 -16.10 -10.02 -26.56
C GLY A 763 -15.02 -9.44 -27.51
N GLN A 764 -14.38 -8.32 -27.18
CA GLN A 764 -13.23 -7.79 -27.94
C GLN A 764 -11.88 -8.14 -27.29
N CYS A 765 -10.90 -8.51 -28.11
CA CYS A 765 -9.54 -8.86 -27.67
C CYS A 765 -8.76 -7.58 -27.36
N THR A 766 -8.38 -7.39 -26.09
CA THR A 766 -7.82 -6.12 -25.60
C THR A 766 -6.29 -6.09 -25.58
N ASP A 767 -5.72 -4.91 -25.82
CA ASP A 767 -4.31 -4.58 -25.55
C ASP A 767 -4.05 -4.10 -24.10
N ALA A 768 -4.92 -4.47 -23.15
CA ALA A 768 -4.80 -4.12 -21.74
C ALA A 768 -3.53 -4.72 -21.09
N PHE A 769 -3.10 -4.11 -19.99
CA PHE A 769 -1.94 -4.55 -19.20
C PHE A 769 -2.12 -6.01 -18.72
N ARG A 770 -1.18 -6.87 -19.09
CA ARG A 770 -1.30 -8.33 -18.98
C ARG A 770 -0.62 -8.87 -17.72
N LEU A 771 -1.17 -9.95 -17.16
CA LEU A 771 -0.57 -10.74 -16.10
C LEU A 771 -0.31 -12.16 -16.60
N LEU A 772 0.97 -12.49 -16.79
CA LEU A 772 1.44 -13.82 -17.17
C LEU A 772 1.74 -14.65 -15.92
N CYS A 773 1.13 -15.82 -15.82
CA CYS A 773 1.40 -16.79 -14.77
C CYS A 773 2.13 -17.99 -15.37
N THR A 774 3.37 -18.22 -14.95
CA THR A 774 4.15 -19.35 -15.47
C THR A 774 3.84 -20.62 -14.70
N TYR A 775 3.47 -21.69 -15.42
CA TYR A 775 3.18 -23.02 -14.91
C TYR A 775 4.18 -24.04 -15.46
N GLU A 776 4.81 -24.82 -14.58
CA GLU A 776 5.78 -25.84 -14.95
C GLU A 776 5.17 -27.25 -14.84
N LEU A 777 5.37 -28.07 -15.88
CA LEU A 777 4.89 -29.44 -15.96
C LEU A 777 5.71 -30.42 -15.08
N PRO A 778 5.14 -31.57 -14.67
CA PRO A 778 5.80 -32.53 -13.76
C PRO A 778 7.06 -33.17 -14.29
N ASN A 779 7.18 -33.32 -15.61
CA ASN A 779 8.42 -33.79 -16.26
C ASN A 779 9.60 -32.81 -16.04
N ILE A 780 9.30 -31.53 -15.80
CA ILE A 780 10.27 -30.46 -15.51
C ILE A 780 10.60 -30.43 -14.02
N VAL A 781 9.54 -30.40 -13.19
CA VAL A 781 9.66 -30.15 -11.76
C VAL A 781 8.99 -31.24 -10.94
N LYS A 782 9.74 -31.76 -9.95
CA LYS A 782 9.14 -32.57 -8.87
C LYS A 782 8.12 -31.72 -8.12
N ASN A 783 6.97 -32.32 -7.81
CA ASN A 783 5.82 -31.69 -7.13
C ASN A 783 5.36 -30.41 -7.85
N ALA A 784 4.99 -30.54 -9.13
CA ALA A 784 4.33 -29.45 -9.85
C ALA A 784 3.04 -29.03 -9.12
N VAL A 785 2.68 -27.75 -9.26
CA VAL A 785 1.43 -27.21 -8.69
C VAL A 785 0.26 -28.01 -9.25
N ASP A 786 -0.67 -28.38 -8.38
CA ASP A 786 -1.93 -28.99 -8.81
C ASP A 786 -2.70 -27.98 -9.68
N PRO A 787 -3.00 -28.31 -10.96
CA PRO A 787 -3.78 -27.44 -11.82
C PRO A 787 -5.11 -26.97 -11.21
N GLU A 788 -5.73 -27.73 -10.30
CA GLU A 788 -7.02 -27.36 -9.69
C GLU A 788 -6.91 -26.23 -8.65
N THR A 789 -5.73 -26.02 -8.07
CA THR A 789 -5.52 -24.99 -7.02
C THR A 789 -5.08 -23.64 -7.60
N ILE A 790 -4.74 -23.58 -8.89
CA ILE A 790 -4.32 -22.34 -9.55
C ILE A 790 -5.48 -21.32 -9.52
N PRO A 791 -5.25 -20.09 -9.04
CA PRO A 791 -6.27 -19.05 -9.04
C PRO A 791 -6.41 -18.44 -10.45
N PHE A 792 -7.08 -19.16 -11.35
CA PHE A 792 -7.28 -18.76 -12.75
C PHE A 792 -7.89 -17.36 -12.88
N ASN A 793 -8.75 -16.94 -11.96
CA ASN A 793 -9.35 -15.59 -11.92
C ASN A 793 -8.32 -14.47 -11.69
N LYS A 794 -7.12 -14.79 -11.20
CA LYS A 794 -6.02 -13.84 -11.02
C LYS A 794 -5.06 -13.81 -12.21
N CYS A 795 -5.10 -14.82 -13.09
CA CYS A 795 -4.18 -14.95 -14.23
C CYS A 795 -4.87 -14.58 -15.55
N LYS A 796 -4.25 -13.72 -16.36
CA LYS A 796 -4.77 -13.43 -17.72
C LYS A 796 -4.23 -14.42 -18.75
N ASN A 797 -2.95 -14.75 -18.63
CA ASN A 797 -2.26 -15.69 -19.50
C ASN A 797 -1.55 -16.74 -18.63
N ILE A 798 -1.84 -18.02 -18.82
CA ILE A 798 -1.09 -19.12 -18.22
C ILE A 798 -0.09 -19.60 -19.25
N VAL A 799 1.20 -19.46 -18.94
CA VAL A 799 2.29 -19.92 -19.80
C VAL A 799 2.71 -21.30 -19.30
N VAL A 800 2.48 -22.33 -20.11
CA VAL A 800 2.86 -23.71 -19.80
C VAL A 800 4.25 -24.00 -20.35
N GLU A 801 5.19 -24.32 -19.48
CA GLU A 801 6.61 -24.45 -19.80
C GLU A 801 7.03 -25.73 -20.53
N GLU A 802 8.18 -25.60 -21.21
CA GLU A 802 9.05 -26.66 -21.77
C GLU A 802 8.48 -27.65 -22.79
N MET A 803 7.82 -27.15 -23.84
CA MET A 803 7.76 -27.91 -25.10
C MET A 803 9.10 -27.79 -25.84
N VAL A 804 9.75 -28.91 -26.17
CA VAL A 804 11.08 -28.88 -26.80
C VAL A 804 10.95 -28.95 -28.32
N LEU A 805 11.55 -27.99 -29.01
CA LEU A 805 11.72 -28.01 -30.47
C LEU A 805 13.02 -28.74 -30.83
N GLY A 806 12.87 -29.92 -31.45
CA GLY A 806 13.97 -30.79 -31.87
C GLY A 806 14.57 -30.43 -33.24
N VAL A 807 15.69 -31.07 -33.57
CA VAL A 807 16.56 -30.77 -34.73
C VAL A 807 15.88 -30.83 -36.11
N ASN A 808 14.76 -31.55 -36.24
CA ASN A 808 14.02 -31.68 -37.50
C ASN A 808 12.77 -30.79 -37.56
N GLY A 809 12.64 -29.83 -36.63
CA GLY A 809 11.44 -28.99 -36.49
C GLY A 809 10.24 -29.72 -35.87
N SER A 810 10.43 -30.94 -35.34
CA SER A 810 9.44 -31.65 -34.53
C SER A 810 9.38 -31.09 -33.11
N ILE A 811 8.22 -31.18 -32.48
CA ILE A 811 8.05 -30.84 -31.06
C ILE A 811 7.94 -32.15 -30.28
N ASP A 812 8.71 -32.28 -29.21
CA ASP A 812 8.74 -33.51 -28.41
C ASP A 812 7.35 -33.81 -27.84
N PRO A 813 6.92 -35.09 -27.84
CA PRO A 813 5.62 -35.47 -27.33
C PRO A 813 5.56 -35.31 -25.79
N PHE A 814 4.39 -34.94 -25.28
CA PHE A 814 4.11 -34.92 -23.85
C PHE A 814 4.20 -36.34 -23.26
N THR A 815 4.68 -36.46 -22.02
CA THR A 815 4.54 -37.70 -21.26
C THR A 815 3.09 -37.92 -20.86
N ASP A 816 2.70 -39.16 -20.51
CA ASP A 816 1.33 -39.46 -20.04
C ASP A 816 0.92 -38.60 -18.83
N VAL A 817 1.90 -38.28 -17.97
CA VAL A 817 1.70 -37.44 -16.78
C VAL A 817 1.46 -35.97 -17.19
N ASP A 818 2.22 -35.46 -18.16
CA ASP A 818 2.04 -34.09 -18.67
C ASP A 818 0.68 -33.94 -19.37
N PHE A 819 0.27 -34.96 -20.13
CA PHE A 819 -1.06 -35.01 -20.75
C PHE A 819 -2.18 -34.89 -19.72
N LYS A 820 -2.04 -35.56 -18.56
CA LYS A 820 -3.04 -35.48 -17.48
C LYS A 820 -3.14 -34.06 -16.94
N HIS A 821 -2.03 -33.40 -16.62
CA HIS A 821 -2.07 -32.02 -16.12
C HIS A 821 -2.57 -31.03 -17.17
N MET A 822 -2.16 -31.20 -18.42
CA MET A 822 -2.67 -30.41 -19.55
C MET A 822 -4.18 -30.55 -19.72
N ALA A 823 -4.72 -31.76 -19.58
CA ALA A 823 -6.16 -31.99 -19.62
C ALA A 823 -6.85 -31.28 -18.44
N THR A 824 -6.32 -31.37 -17.23
CA THR A 824 -6.87 -30.67 -16.06
C THR A 824 -6.83 -29.15 -16.21
N LEU A 825 -5.71 -28.58 -16.67
CA LEU A 825 -5.60 -27.14 -16.98
C LEU A 825 -6.65 -26.70 -18.01
N THR A 826 -6.85 -27.52 -19.04
CA THR A 826 -7.84 -27.23 -20.10
C THR A 826 -9.26 -27.23 -19.53
N VAL A 827 -9.60 -28.20 -18.68
CA VAL A 827 -10.91 -28.29 -18.00
C VAL A 827 -11.09 -27.14 -17.01
N ALA A 828 -10.06 -26.79 -16.24
CA ALA A 828 -10.13 -25.69 -15.29
C ALA A 828 -10.35 -24.34 -16.00
N ARG A 829 -9.68 -24.12 -17.16
CA ARG A 829 -9.92 -22.95 -18.02
C ARG A 829 -11.35 -22.86 -18.53
N GLN A 830 -12.01 -24.00 -18.85
CA GLN A 830 -13.39 -24.01 -19.37
C GLN A 830 -14.44 -23.44 -18.40
N LYS A 831 -14.10 -23.25 -17.12
CA LYS A 831 -14.97 -22.60 -16.13
C LYS A 831 -15.09 -21.09 -16.33
N PHE A 832 -14.25 -20.48 -17.17
CA PHE A 832 -14.20 -19.05 -17.45
C PHE A 832 -14.74 -18.73 -18.85
N GLN A 833 -15.16 -17.48 -19.08
CA GLN A 833 -15.60 -17.04 -20.40
C GLN A 833 -14.45 -17.11 -21.43
N VAL A 834 -14.80 -17.30 -22.69
CA VAL A 834 -13.81 -17.38 -23.78
C VAL A 834 -12.99 -16.08 -23.86
N GLY A 835 -11.66 -16.18 -23.76
CA GLY A 835 -10.75 -15.03 -23.78
C GLY A 835 -10.53 -14.37 -22.41
N GLU A 836 -11.21 -14.84 -21.37
CA GLU A 836 -11.01 -14.37 -20.00
C GLU A 836 -9.65 -14.83 -19.47
N VAL A 837 -9.32 -16.11 -19.65
CA VAL A 837 -8.00 -16.70 -19.36
C VAL A 837 -7.50 -17.43 -20.60
N THR A 838 -6.25 -17.19 -20.97
CA THR A 838 -5.60 -17.81 -22.13
C THR A 838 -4.47 -18.75 -21.73
N MET A 839 -4.22 -19.79 -22.52
CA MET A 839 -3.07 -20.69 -22.32
C MET A 839 -2.05 -20.53 -23.44
N ILE A 840 -0.78 -20.35 -23.09
CA ILE A 840 0.33 -20.15 -24.03
C ILE A 840 1.32 -21.29 -23.86
N ALA A 841 1.73 -21.92 -24.96
CA ALA A 841 2.76 -22.95 -24.97
C ALA A 841 4.16 -22.32 -25.03
N ALA A 842 5.00 -22.53 -24.01
CA ALA A 842 6.40 -22.09 -24.03
C ALA A 842 7.28 -23.13 -24.74
N ILE A 843 7.79 -22.77 -25.91
CA ILE A 843 8.62 -23.62 -26.77
C ILE A 843 10.09 -23.28 -26.57
N LYS A 844 10.85 -24.23 -26.02
CA LYS A 844 12.30 -24.16 -25.83
C LYS A 844 13.01 -24.66 -27.09
N CYS A 845 13.86 -23.82 -27.68
CA CYS A 845 14.74 -24.28 -28.77
C CYS A 845 15.93 -25.04 -28.18
N ASN A 846 15.99 -26.36 -28.38
CA ASN A 846 17.07 -27.20 -27.84
C ASN A 846 17.62 -28.15 -28.92
N MET A 847 18.49 -27.61 -29.79
CA MET A 847 19.12 -28.37 -30.87
C MET A 847 20.59 -28.71 -30.59
N GLY A 848 21.06 -28.49 -29.36
CA GLY A 848 22.44 -28.70 -28.92
C GLY A 848 23.46 -27.68 -29.45
N ASN A 849 23.30 -27.22 -30.70
CA ASN A 849 24.20 -26.24 -31.34
C ASN A 849 23.40 -25.20 -32.15
N ALA A 850 23.78 -23.93 -32.03
CA ALA A 850 23.21 -22.80 -32.77
C ALA A 850 23.34 -22.93 -34.30
N SER A 851 24.36 -23.65 -34.82
CA SER A 851 24.50 -23.88 -36.27
C SER A 851 23.37 -24.74 -36.84
N VAL A 852 22.89 -25.73 -36.09
CA VAL A 852 21.75 -26.58 -36.49
C VAL A 852 20.46 -25.76 -36.54
N PHE A 853 20.28 -24.87 -35.55
CA PHE A 853 19.15 -23.95 -35.56
C PHE A 853 19.19 -23.00 -36.76
N LYS A 854 20.37 -22.53 -37.13
CA LYS A 854 20.57 -21.74 -38.35
C LYS A 854 20.18 -22.52 -39.61
N GLU A 855 20.68 -23.73 -39.78
CA GLU A 855 20.35 -24.58 -40.94
C GLU A 855 18.84 -24.82 -41.06
N LEU A 856 18.16 -25.01 -39.92
CA LEU A 856 16.72 -25.18 -39.88
C LEU A 856 15.96 -23.92 -40.30
N LEU A 857 16.45 -22.74 -39.91
CA LEU A 857 15.86 -21.44 -40.26
C LEU A 857 16.14 -21.01 -41.71
N ASP A 858 17.30 -21.40 -42.26
CA ASP A 858 17.72 -21.07 -43.63
C ASP A 858 17.00 -21.92 -44.69
N SER A 859 16.67 -23.17 -44.36
CA SER A 859 15.93 -24.06 -45.27
C SER A 859 14.43 -23.74 -45.29
N GLU A 860 13.92 -23.29 -46.43
CA GLU A 860 12.49 -23.00 -46.61
C GLU A 860 11.60 -24.20 -46.26
N THR A 861 11.98 -25.41 -46.72
CA THR A 861 11.23 -26.64 -46.45
C THR A 861 11.20 -26.97 -44.95
N SER A 862 12.35 -26.85 -44.28
CA SER A 862 12.45 -27.16 -42.85
C SER A 862 11.72 -26.13 -42.00
N ARG A 863 11.82 -24.85 -42.37
CA ARG A 863 11.11 -23.74 -41.73
C ARG A 863 9.59 -23.89 -41.88
N ASP A 864 9.10 -24.26 -43.05
CA ASP A 864 7.67 -24.50 -43.27
C ASP A 864 7.14 -25.69 -42.46
N LEU A 865 7.91 -26.78 -42.38
CA LEU A 865 7.59 -27.93 -41.55
C LEU A 865 7.54 -27.54 -40.07
N MET A 866 8.52 -26.77 -39.60
CA MET A 866 8.57 -26.25 -38.23
C MET A 866 7.34 -25.40 -37.91
N ILE A 867 7.02 -24.42 -38.77
CA ILE A 867 5.85 -23.55 -38.62
C ILE A 867 4.57 -24.41 -38.59
N LYS A 868 4.46 -25.41 -39.47
CA LYS A 868 3.32 -26.33 -39.50
C LYS A 868 3.18 -27.08 -38.18
N ASN A 869 4.26 -27.62 -37.63
CA ASN A 869 4.26 -28.36 -36.37
C ASN A 869 3.88 -27.46 -35.18
N ILE A 870 4.38 -26.23 -35.14
CA ILE A 870 4.02 -25.22 -34.11
C ILE A 870 2.53 -24.88 -34.17
N VAL A 871 2.00 -24.62 -35.37
CA VAL A 871 0.57 -24.34 -35.57
C VAL A 871 -0.29 -25.54 -35.19
N GLN A 872 0.17 -26.75 -35.51
CA GLN A 872 -0.51 -28.00 -35.17
C GLN A 872 -0.52 -28.23 -33.66
N LEU A 873 0.58 -28.00 -32.94
CA LEU A 873 0.64 -28.06 -31.47
C LEU A 873 -0.42 -27.15 -30.85
N ALA A 874 -0.44 -25.87 -31.25
CA ALA A 874 -1.37 -24.90 -30.68
C ALA A 874 -2.84 -25.21 -31.01
N THR A 875 -3.08 -25.83 -32.17
CA THR A 875 -4.44 -26.22 -32.59
C THR A 875 -4.91 -27.48 -31.87
N TYR A 876 -4.09 -28.53 -31.85
CA TYR A 876 -4.43 -29.83 -31.28
C TYR A 876 -4.62 -29.76 -29.76
N HIS A 877 -3.76 -29.03 -29.05
CA HIS A 877 -3.84 -28.89 -27.59
C HIS A 877 -4.62 -27.65 -27.15
N SER A 878 -5.33 -26.97 -28.06
CA SER A 878 -6.18 -25.81 -27.75
C SER A 878 -5.45 -24.68 -27.01
N PHE A 879 -4.16 -24.47 -27.30
CA PHE A 879 -3.44 -23.29 -26.84
C PHE A 879 -3.92 -22.04 -27.58
N ASP A 880 -3.90 -20.93 -26.88
CA ASP A 880 -4.24 -19.58 -27.35
C ASP A 880 -3.00 -18.82 -27.82
N GLY A 881 -1.82 -19.41 -27.73
CA GLY A 881 -0.61 -18.80 -28.26
C GLY A 881 0.63 -19.66 -28.04
N VAL A 882 1.75 -19.16 -28.54
CA VAL A 882 3.08 -19.74 -28.32
C VAL A 882 4.05 -18.67 -27.83
N GLN A 883 5.01 -19.09 -27.02
CA GLN A 883 6.11 -18.27 -26.54
C GLN A 883 7.43 -18.94 -26.85
N PHE A 884 8.31 -18.28 -27.59
CA PHE A 884 9.61 -18.84 -27.95
C PHE A 884 10.68 -18.50 -26.92
N LYS A 885 11.32 -19.53 -26.36
CA LYS A 885 12.50 -19.44 -25.49
C LYS A 885 13.70 -20.00 -26.24
N CYS A 886 14.30 -19.16 -27.09
CA CYS A 886 15.33 -19.58 -28.04
C CYS A 886 16.67 -18.84 -27.88
N HIS A 887 16.81 -17.99 -26.86
CA HIS A 887 17.98 -17.14 -26.63
C HIS A 887 19.33 -17.90 -26.66
N HIS A 888 19.39 -19.14 -26.18
CA HIS A 888 20.60 -19.98 -26.23
C HIS A 888 21.06 -20.32 -27.66
N MET A 889 20.15 -20.25 -28.63
CA MET A 889 20.39 -20.60 -30.04
C MET A 889 20.49 -19.35 -30.94
N MET A 890 20.27 -18.16 -30.38
CA MET A 890 20.29 -16.90 -31.14
C MET A 890 21.72 -16.47 -31.45
N SER A 891 21.90 -15.85 -32.61
CA SER A 891 23.15 -15.24 -33.08
C SER A 891 22.82 -14.13 -34.07
N PRO A 892 23.75 -13.21 -34.39
CA PRO A 892 23.51 -12.22 -35.44
C PRO A 892 23.12 -12.84 -36.79
N SER A 893 23.60 -14.06 -37.08
CA SER A 893 23.31 -14.78 -38.32
C SER A 893 21.94 -15.46 -38.39
N THR A 894 21.24 -15.61 -37.26
CA THR A 894 19.89 -16.19 -37.20
C THR A 894 18.79 -15.14 -37.01
N LYS A 895 19.17 -13.90 -36.70
CA LYS A 895 18.31 -12.74 -36.44
C LYS A 895 17.16 -12.59 -37.43
N GLU A 896 17.46 -12.44 -38.72
CA GLU A 896 16.46 -12.15 -39.75
C GLU A 896 15.53 -13.34 -40.00
N ASN A 897 16.08 -14.55 -40.09
CA ASN A 897 15.29 -15.75 -40.36
C ASN A 897 14.41 -16.15 -39.17
N PHE A 898 14.85 -15.88 -37.93
CA PHE A 898 14.02 -16.06 -36.75
C PHE A 898 12.84 -15.08 -36.71
N ALA A 899 13.09 -13.80 -37.06
CA ALA A 899 12.03 -12.80 -37.19
C ALA A 899 11.01 -13.19 -38.27
N ALA A 900 11.48 -13.63 -39.44
CA ALA A 900 10.62 -14.12 -40.51
C ALA A 900 9.78 -15.35 -40.09
N MET A 901 10.39 -16.30 -39.36
CA MET A 901 9.69 -17.49 -38.85
C MET A 901 8.60 -17.13 -37.84
N THR A 902 8.91 -16.29 -36.84
CA THR A 902 7.94 -15.86 -35.82
C THR A 902 6.81 -15.01 -36.41
N GLU A 903 7.12 -14.16 -37.39
CA GLU A 903 6.12 -13.41 -38.16
C GLU A 903 5.21 -14.34 -38.98
N ALA A 904 5.76 -15.36 -39.64
CA ALA A 904 4.97 -16.34 -40.38
C ALA A 904 4.02 -17.16 -39.48
N VAL A 905 4.46 -17.52 -38.27
CA VAL A 905 3.58 -18.14 -37.25
C VAL A 905 2.45 -17.18 -36.87
N ASN A 906 2.78 -15.91 -36.59
CA ASN A 906 1.80 -14.90 -36.22
C ASN A 906 0.76 -14.67 -37.34
N GLN A 907 1.19 -14.59 -38.59
CA GLN A 907 0.29 -14.46 -39.74
C GLN A 907 -0.64 -15.68 -39.88
N LYS A 908 -0.13 -16.91 -39.72
CA LYS A 908 -0.96 -18.12 -39.76
C LYS A 908 -1.99 -18.16 -38.62
N PHE A 909 -1.63 -17.69 -37.43
CA PHE A 909 -2.55 -17.57 -36.31
C PHE A 909 -3.64 -16.52 -36.53
N LYS A 910 -3.30 -15.38 -37.13
CA LYS A 910 -4.27 -14.33 -37.49
C LYS A 910 -5.21 -14.74 -38.63
N ALA A 911 -4.79 -15.65 -39.50
CA ALA A 911 -5.58 -16.13 -40.64
C ALA A 911 -6.63 -17.21 -40.29
N GLN A 912 -6.71 -17.68 -39.05
CA GLN A 912 -7.66 -18.71 -38.62
C GLN A 912 -9.03 -18.09 -38.27
N PRO A 913 -10.10 -18.31 -39.06
CA PRO A 913 -11.37 -17.59 -38.95
C PRO A 913 -12.26 -18.04 -37.78
N ASP A 914 -11.96 -19.18 -37.14
CA ASP A 914 -12.86 -19.85 -36.19
C ASP A 914 -12.74 -19.37 -34.72
N ARG A 915 -12.02 -18.26 -34.45
CA ARG A 915 -11.83 -17.76 -33.08
C ARG A 915 -12.22 -16.30 -32.94
N SER A 916 -12.86 -15.96 -31.82
CA SER A 916 -13.13 -14.56 -31.45
C SER A 916 -11.85 -13.77 -31.21
N CYS A 917 -10.79 -14.42 -30.70
CA CYS A 917 -9.46 -13.84 -30.56
C CYS A 917 -8.39 -14.64 -31.31
N PRO A 918 -7.50 -13.96 -32.07
CA PRO A 918 -6.37 -14.63 -32.71
C PRO A 918 -5.42 -15.19 -31.66
N ARG A 919 -4.70 -16.26 -32.02
CA ARG A 919 -3.66 -16.80 -31.16
C ARG A 919 -2.46 -15.85 -31.07
N THR A 920 -1.83 -15.76 -29.90
CA THR A 920 -0.72 -14.85 -29.65
C THR A 920 0.64 -15.49 -29.92
N VAL A 921 1.61 -14.69 -30.36
CA VAL A 921 3.02 -15.06 -30.47
C VAL A 921 3.85 -14.12 -29.59
N SER A 922 4.69 -14.69 -28.75
CA SER A 922 5.64 -13.93 -27.92
C SER A 922 7.04 -14.52 -27.95
N VAL A 923 8.04 -13.72 -27.60
CA VAL A 923 9.43 -14.16 -27.44
C VAL A 923 9.88 -13.82 -26.03
N ARG A 924 10.58 -14.76 -25.40
CA ARG A 924 11.15 -14.60 -24.05
C ARG A 924 12.66 -14.43 -24.12
N ILE A 925 13.15 -13.36 -23.50
CA ILE A 925 14.54 -12.92 -23.57
C ILE A 925 15.08 -12.69 -22.16
N PRO A 926 16.14 -13.41 -21.72
CA PRO A 926 16.80 -13.12 -20.45
C PRO A 926 17.61 -11.84 -20.53
N ALA A 927 17.92 -11.23 -19.39
CA ALA A 927 18.73 -10.00 -19.37
C ALA A 927 20.22 -10.23 -19.61
N SER A 928 20.75 -11.41 -19.26
CA SER A 928 22.11 -11.83 -19.66
C SER A 928 22.13 -13.33 -19.87
N PHE A 929 22.95 -13.80 -20.81
CA PHE A 929 23.15 -15.21 -21.07
C PHE A 929 24.52 -15.51 -21.69
N ASN A 930 25.12 -16.64 -21.29
CA ASN A 930 26.34 -17.19 -21.90
C ASN A 930 26.03 -17.90 -23.23
N GLY A 931 25.66 -17.12 -24.25
CA GLY A 931 25.34 -17.60 -25.60
C GLY A 931 26.15 -16.90 -26.69
N PRO A 932 25.90 -17.21 -27.98
CA PRO A 932 26.60 -16.59 -29.11
C PRO A 932 26.49 -15.06 -29.16
N CYS A 933 25.49 -14.48 -28.49
CA CYS A 933 25.23 -13.05 -28.41
C CYS A 933 25.95 -12.35 -27.25
N GLY A 934 26.50 -13.11 -26.28
CA GLY A 934 27.00 -12.55 -25.02
C GLY A 934 25.97 -11.62 -24.38
N ASP A 935 26.44 -10.47 -23.89
CA ASP A 935 25.61 -9.43 -23.28
C ASP A 935 24.92 -8.50 -24.30
N ASN A 936 25.27 -8.57 -25.60
CA ASN A 936 24.68 -7.73 -26.66
C ASN A 936 23.46 -8.41 -27.30
N LEU A 937 22.46 -8.76 -26.49
CA LEU A 937 21.29 -9.51 -26.95
C LEU A 937 20.48 -8.78 -28.02
N GLU A 938 20.43 -7.45 -27.98
CA GLU A 938 19.76 -6.59 -28.97
C GLU A 938 20.34 -6.74 -30.39
N GLN A 939 21.61 -7.16 -30.52
CA GLN A 939 22.23 -7.43 -31.82
C GLN A 939 21.70 -8.73 -32.45
N CYS A 940 21.12 -9.63 -31.66
CA CYS A 940 20.64 -10.94 -32.10
C CYS A 940 19.15 -11.01 -32.41
N TYR A 941 18.39 -9.98 -32.06
CA TYR A 941 16.96 -9.90 -32.36
C TYR A 941 16.65 -8.76 -33.31
N ASP A 942 15.68 -8.97 -34.19
CA ASP A 942 15.16 -7.93 -35.08
C ASP A 942 14.06 -7.15 -34.36
N VAL A 943 14.35 -5.90 -33.99
CA VAL A 943 13.43 -5.04 -33.23
C VAL A 943 12.12 -4.80 -34.00
N ALA A 944 12.20 -4.61 -35.31
CA ALA A 944 11.00 -4.45 -36.15
C ALA A 944 10.12 -5.70 -36.11
N GLY A 945 10.72 -6.88 -36.22
CA GLY A 945 10.06 -8.19 -36.06
C GLY A 945 9.46 -8.37 -34.67
N LEU A 946 10.19 -8.04 -33.60
CA LEU A 946 9.68 -8.08 -32.22
C LEU A 946 8.43 -7.21 -32.04
N ASN A 947 8.42 -6.00 -32.62
CA ASN A 947 7.27 -5.10 -32.56
C ASN A 947 6.02 -5.61 -33.32
N LYS A 948 6.18 -6.57 -34.23
CA LYS A 948 5.05 -7.24 -34.91
C LYS A 948 4.42 -8.35 -34.08
N LEU A 949 5.09 -8.82 -33.02
CA LEU A 949 4.58 -9.86 -32.12
C LEU A 949 3.56 -9.29 -31.12
N ASP A 950 2.89 -10.15 -30.37
CA ASP A 950 1.94 -9.73 -29.33
C ASP A 950 2.68 -9.18 -28.10
N SER A 951 3.76 -9.83 -27.68
CA SER A 951 4.62 -9.37 -26.59
C SER A 951 6.06 -9.87 -26.66
N VAL A 952 6.95 -9.14 -25.99
CA VAL A 952 8.33 -9.47 -25.69
C VAL A 952 8.43 -9.61 -24.17
N VAL A 953 8.75 -10.80 -23.70
CA VAL A 953 8.84 -11.11 -22.27
C VAL A 953 10.29 -11.03 -21.84
N LEU A 954 10.60 -10.10 -20.94
CA LEU A 954 11.95 -9.92 -20.40
C LEU A 954 12.09 -10.67 -19.07
N GLU A 955 13.19 -11.38 -18.92
CA GLU A 955 13.58 -12.10 -17.69
C GLU A 955 14.81 -11.41 -17.07
N PRO A 956 14.60 -10.32 -16.29
CA PRO A 956 15.67 -9.53 -15.68
C PRO A 956 16.16 -10.13 -14.36
N PHE A 957 16.40 -11.43 -14.35
CA PHE A 957 17.03 -12.12 -13.24
C PHE A 957 18.37 -12.72 -13.68
N GLN A 958 19.37 -12.64 -12.81
CA GLN A 958 20.75 -12.99 -13.15
C GLN A 958 20.95 -14.50 -13.28
N SER A 959 21.79 -14.92 -14.24
CA SER A 959 22.24 -16.30 -14.40
C SER A 959 23.78 -16.38 -14.44
N ARG A 960 24.40 -16.42 -13.24
CA ARG A 960 25.81 -16.77 -12.89
C ARG A 960 26.93 -15.76 -13.24
N LYS A 961 27.82 -15.44 -12.27
CA LYS A 961 29.21 -15.96 -12.07
C LYS A 961 30.00 -14.93 -11.22
N ASN A 962 30.25 -15.25 -9.94
CA ASN A 962 31.16 -14.53 -9.03
C ASN A 962 30.73 -13.10 -8.65
N GLY A 963 29.70 -13.00 -7.81
CA GLY A 963 29.29 -11.75 -7.15
C GLY A 963 28.37 -12.04 -5.97
N THR A 964 28.14 -11.05 -5.12
CA THR A 964 27.23 -11.11 -3.94
C THR A 964 25.90 -10.70 -4.52
N GLU A 965 25.22 -11.64 -5.18
CA GLU A 965 24.26 -11.30 -6.23
C GLU A 965 22.85 -11.12 -5.67
N ILE A 966 22.23 -9.98 -5.95
CA ILE A 966 20.79 -9.84 -5.82
C ILE A 966 20.16 -10.52 -7.05
N ILE A 967 19.16 -11.38 -6.85
CA ILE A 967 18.56 -12.16 -7.95
C ILE A 967 18.01 -11.31 -9.09
N SER A 968 17.27 -10.25 -8.77
CA SER A 968 16.61 -9.38 -9.75
C SER A 968 16.58 -7.95 -9.22
N PRO A 969 17.72 -7.26 -9.13
CA PRO A 969 17.75 -5.91 -8.59
C PRO A 969 16.98 -4.99 -9.54
N MET A 970 16.13 -4.13 -8.98
CA MET A 970 15.38 -3.14 -9.74
C MET A 970 16.31 -2.13 -10.40
N PHE A 971 17.33 -1.69 -9.68
CA PHE A 971 18.39 -0.78 -10.12
C PHE A 971 19.76 -1.37 -9.77
N SER A 972 20.81 -0.99 -10.51
CA SER A 972 22.19 -1.37 -10.17
C SER A 972 22.63 -0.74 -8.84
N MET A 973 23.30 -1.54 -8.00
CA MET A 973 23.81 -1.11 -6.70
C MET A 973 25.21 -0.51 -6.75
N THR A 974 25.99 -0.87 -7.77
CA THR A 974 27.34 -0.33 -7.97
C THR A 974 27.32 0.89 -8.88
N ASP A 975 28.21 1.83 -8.63
CA ASP A 975 28.44 2.95 -9.56
C ASP A 975 29.05 2.47 -10.90
N ASN A 976 29.66 1.27 -10.91
CA ASN A 976 30.08 0.59 -12.13
C ASN A 976 28.87 -0.06 -12.81
N ASP A 977 28.66 0.30 -14.07
CA ASP A 977 27.51 -0.04 -14.89
C ASP A 977 27.56 -1.48 -15.43
N ASP A 978 28.16 -2.42 -14.70
CA ASP A 978 28.32 -3.82 -15.16
C ASP A 978 27.19 -4.74 -14.64
N GLU A 979 26.44 -4.30 -13.61
CA GLU A 979 25.39 -5.12 -12.99
C GLU A 979 24.08 -5.07 -13.79
N VAL A 980 23.52 -6.24 -14.07
CA VAL A 980 22.20 -6.38 -14.71
C VAL A 980 21.09 -6.05 -13.72
N SER A 981 20.19 -5.13 -14.08
CA SER A 981 19.02 -4.73 -13.30
C SER A 981 17.77 -4.60 -14.18
N VAL A 982 16.58 -4.65 -13.56
CA VAL A 982 15.29 -4.54 -14.25
C VAL A 982 15.19 -3.24 -15.04
N ASP A 983 15.50 -2.10 -14.42
CA ASP A 983 15.44 -0.78 -15.04
C ASP A 983 16.37 -0.70 -16.26
N LYS A 984 17.60 -1.18 -16.11
CA LYS A 984 18.59 -1.21 -17.20
C LYS A 984 18.15 -2.09 -18.36
N THR A 985 17.67 -3.31 -18.08
CA THR A 985 17.20 -4.23 -19.13
C THR A 985 16.01 -3.63 -19.88
N VAL A 986 15.04 -3.05 -19.17
CA VAL A 986 13.87 -2.41 -19.81
C VAL A 986 14.31 -1.22 -20.68
N LYS A 987 15.12 -0.31 -20.14
CA LYS A 987 15.63 0.85 -20.88
C LYS A 987 16.40 0.46 -22.13
N MET A 988 17.28 -0.53 -22.04
CA MET A 988 18.04 -1.04 -23.19
C MET A 988 17.12 -1.47 -24.35
N TRP A 989 16.04 -2.21 -24.05
CA TRP A 989 15.09 -2.65 -25.09
C TRP A 989 14.20 -1.51 -25.62
N LEU A 990 13.81 -0.56 -24.76
CA LEU A 990 13.09 0.65 -25.17
C LEU A 990 13.95 1.53 -26.10
N GLU A 991 15.21 1.77 -25.73
CA GLU A 991 16.19 2.53 -26.52
C GLU A 991 16.54 1.83 -27.84
N SER A 992 16.54 0.50 -27.86
CA SER A 992 16.67 -0.29 -29.09
C SER A 992 15.45 -0.15 -30.03
N GLY A 993 14.32 0.37 -29.54
CA GLY A 993 13.12 0.65 -30.31
C GLY A 993 11.97 -0.34 -30.13
N VAL A 994 12.02 -1.23 -29.13
CA VAL A 994 10.85 -2.06 -28.77
C VAL A 994 9.79 -1.16 -28.14
N LEU A 995 8.54 -1.29 -28.60
CA LEU A 995 7.44 -0.50 -28.08
C LEU A 995 7.15 -0.88 -26.62
N PRO A 996 6.96 0.10 -25.69
CA PRO A 996 6.68 -0.18 -24.29
C PRO A 996 5.52 -1.17 -24.10
N SER A 997 4.41 -0.98 -24.82
CA SER A 997 3.22 -1.83 -24.76
C SER A 997 3.43 -3.30 -25.18
N LYS A 998 4.58 -3.61 -25.80
CA LYS A 998 4.99 -4.98 -26.13
C LYS A 998 5.77 -5.65 -25.02
N ILE A 999 6.42 -4.89 -24.14
CA ILE A 999 7.30 -5.45 -23.10
C ILE A 999 6.47 -5.97 -21.92
N ILE A 1000 6.77 -7.18 -21.47
CA ILE A 1000 6.26 -7.76 -20.23
C ILE A 1000 7.46 -8.12 -19.36
N VAL A 1001 7.50 -7.66 -18.12
CA VAL A 1001 8.62 -7.91 -17.21
C VAL A 1001 8.29 -9.08 -16.29
N HIS A 1002 9.13 -10.13 -16.29
CA HIS A 1002 9.01 -11.24 -15.35
C HIS A 1002 9.58 -10.89 -13.96
N ILE A 1003 8.89 -11.35 -12.93
CA ILE A 1003 9.24 -11.25 -11.52
C ILE A 1003 9.46 -12.67 -10.99
N PRO A 1004 10.63 -12.99 -10.40
CA PRO A 1004 10.88 -14.30 -9.84
C PRO A 1004 10.03 -14.51 -8.56
N ALA A 1005 9.39 -15.67 -8.45
CA ALA A 1005 8.62 -16.08 -7.28
C ALA A 1005 9.45 -16.81 -6.20
N TYR A 1006 10.76 -16.85 -6.40
CA TYR A 1006 11.73 -17.53 -5.54
C TYR A 1006 12.82 -16.56 -5.11
N GLY A 1007 13.52 -16.91 -4.03
CA GLY A 1007 14.72 -16.24 -3.57
C GLY A 1007 15.99 -17.03 -3.88
N VAL A 1008 17.13 -16.39 -3.65
CA VAL A 1008 18.45 -17.03 -3.76
C VAL A 1008 19.15 -16.90 -2.43
N GLU A 1009 19.37 -18.05 -1.80
CA GLU A 1009 20.28 -18.21 -0.67
C GLU A 1009 21.72 -18.28 -1.19
N GLN A 1010 22.65 -17.61 -0.51
CA GLN A 1010 24.05 -17.51 -0.87
C GLN A 1010 24.90 -17.80 0.35
N MET A 1011 25.87 -18.69 0.19
CA MET A 1011 26.82 -19.09 1.23
C MET A 1011 28.24 -18.75 0.82
N GLU A 1012 28.95 -18.05 1.69
CA GLU A 1012 30.33 -17.61 1.52
C GLU A 1012 31.27 -18.46 2.39
N TYR A 1013 32.19 -19.20 1.77
CA TYR A 1013 33.20 -19.99 2.46
C TYR A 1013 34.60 -19.43 2.24
N ASP A 1014 35.29 -19.05 3.31
CA ASP A 1014 36.73 -18.72 3.28
C ASP A 1014 37.55 -19.97 3.62
N TYR A 1015 38.18 -20.57 2.61
CA TYR A 1015 38.94 -21.82 2.76
C TYR A 1015 40.45 -21.64 2.90
N SER A 1016 40.95 -20.42 2.72
CA SER A 1016 42.38 -20.15 2.72
C SER A 1016 42.58 -18.80 3.34
N GLY A 1017 43.41 -18.67 4.37
CA GLY A 1017 43.86 -17.37 4.90
C GLY A 1017 44.60 -16.46 3.89
N GLU A 1018 44.43 -16.71 2.60
CA GLU A 1018 44.79 -15.94 1.41
C GLU A 1018 43.57 -15.32 0.68
N GLY A 1019 42.33 -15.45 1.20
CA GLY A 1019 41.15 -14.72 0.74
C GLY A 1019 40.43 -15.28 -0.50
N ARG A 1020 40.57 -16.57 -0.81
CA ARG A 1020 39.74 -17.22 -1.85
C ARG A 1020 38.38 -17.64 -1.28
N VAL A 1021 37.37 -16.86 -1.65
CA VAL A 1021 35.98 -17.11 -1.35
C VAL A 1021 35.37 -18.08 -2.37
N ILE A 1022 34.80 -19.20 -1.90
CA ILE A 1022 33.92 -20.05 -2.71
C ILE A 1022 32.47 -19.71 -2.35
N ARG A 1023 31.63 -19.47 -3.36
CA ARG A 1023 30.20 -19.15 -3.19
C ARG A 1023 29.32 -20.28 -3.69
N GLU A 1024 28.44 -20.78 -2.82
CA GLU A 1024 27.33 -21.65 -3.21
C GLU A 1024 26.03 -20.83 -3.26
N GLN A 1025 25.16 -21.13 -4.23
CA GLN A 1025 23.86 -20.47 -4.39
C GLN A 1025 22.75 -21.53 -4.46
N ILE A 1026 21.67 -21.32 -3.71
CA ILE A 1026 20.50 -22.21 -3.65
C ILE A 1026 19.24 -21.40 -3.98
N THR A 1027 18.40 -21.93 -4.88
CA THR A 1027 17.09 -21.36 -5.19
C THR A 1027 16.07 -21.83 -4.18
N GLU A 1028 15.40 -20.89 -3.51
CA GLU A 1028 14.48 -21.18 -2.41
C GLU A 1028 13.04 -20.72 -2.73
N PRO A 1029 12.02 -21.60 -2.64
CA PRO A 1029 10.61 -21.21 -2.73
C PRO A 1029 10.22 -20.24 -1.62
N ARG A 1030 9.23 -19.38 -1.88
CA ARG A 1030 8.66 -18.46 -0.88
C ARG A 1030 8.28 -19.18 0.43
N ALA A 1031 7.67 -20.35 0.34
CA ALA A 1031 7.30 -21.19 1.48
C ALA A 1031 8.50 -21.56 2.37
N GLN A 1032 9.61 -21.98 1.74
CA GLN A 1032 10.83 -22.35 2.46
C GLN A 1032 11.55 -21.12 3.01
N ILE A 1033 11.57 -20.01 2.27
CA ILE A 1033 12.10 -18.74 2.76
C ILE A 1033 11.38 -18.31 4.03
N CYS A 1034 10.05 -18.35 4.08
CA CYS A 1034 9.31 -18.00 5.29
C CYS A 1034 9.75 -18.82 6.50
N LYS A 1035 9.91 -20.13 6.30
CA LYS A 1035 10.37 -21.03 7.35
C LYS A 1035 11.79 -20.65 7.79
N THR A 1036 12.74 -20.57 6.86
CA THR A 1036 14.14 -20.23 7.15
C THR A 1036 14.26 -18.87 7.84
N VAL A 1037 13.50 -17.87 7.39
CA VAL A 1037 13.48 -16.53 7.99
C VAL A 1037 12.93 -16.59 9.42
N SER A 1038 11.84 -17.34 9.65
CA SER A 1038 11.24 -17.46 10.98
C SER A 1038 12.11 -18.22 11.99
N GLU A 1039 12.90 -19.19 11.52
CA GLU A 1039 13.70 -20.07 12.37
C GLU A 1039 15.12 -19.54 12.60
N SER A 1040 15.71 -18.86 11.61
CA SER A 1040 17.15 -18.65 11.53
C SER A 1040 17.59 -17.24 11.13
N ALA A 1041 16.68 -16.30 10.86
CA ALA A 1041 17.09 -14.94 10.47
C ALA A 1041 17.78 -14.19 11.62
N THR A 1042 18.96 -13.63 11.34
CA THR A 1042 19.67 -12.74 12.27
C THR A 1042 19.46 -11.27 11.94
N LYS A 1043 19.27 -10.94 10.66
CA LYS A 1043 18.99 -9.58 10.18
C LYS A 1043 18.13 -9.64 8.93
N SER A 1044 17.06 -8.85 8.86
CA SER A 1044 16.14 -8.84 7.72
C SER A 1044 15.70 -7.40 7.42
N HIS A 1045 15.84 -6.95 6.18
CA HIS A 1045 15.49 -5.60 5.75
C HIS A 1045 15.36 -5.49 4.23
N THR A 1046 14.64 -4.47 3.76
CA THR A 1046 14.53 -4.14 2.34
C THR A 1046 15.75 -3.32 1.90
N LEU A 1047 16.38 -3.74 0.81
CA LEU A 1047 17.41 -2.97 0.12
C LEU A 1047 16.71 -2.01 -0.84
N TYR A 1048 16.56 -0.75 -0.45
CA TYR A 1048 15.75 0.24 -1.17
C TYR A 1048 16.40 0.71 -2.49
N ASP A 1049 17.72 0.62 -2.63
CA ASP A 1049 18.44 0.89 -3.88
C ASP A 1049 18.19 -0.19 -4.93
N ALA A 1050 18.13 -1.45 -4.52
CA ALA A 1050 17.85 -2.58 -5.40
C ALA A 1050 16.36 -2.97 -5.44
N MET A 1051 15.53 -2.42 -4.56
CA MET A 1051 14.13 -2.82 -4.34
C MET A 1051 13.94 -4.35 -4.26
N THR A 1052 14.76 -4.98 -3.43
CA THR A 1052 14.67 -6.40 -3.07
C THR A 1052 14.67 -6.54 -1.54
N HIS A 1053 14.32 -7.71 -1.02
CA HIS A 1053 14.43 -8.01 0.39
C HIS A 1053 15.67 -8.86 0.67
N PHE A 1054 16.40 -8.52 1.72
CA PHE A 1054 17.60 -9.21 2.16
C PHE A 1054 17.38 -9.80 3.55
N THR A 1055 17.82 -11.04 3.75
CA THR A 1055 17.83 -11.67 5.07
C THR A 1055 19.12 -12.43 5.31
N ALA A 1056 19.89 -12.05 6.32
CA ALA A 1056 21.02 -12.80 6.82
C ALA A 1056 20.53 -13.96 7.69
N ILE A 1057 21.08 -15.16 7.46
CA ILE A 1057 20.79 -16.37 8.22
C ILE A 1057 21.92 -16.57 9.25
N THR A 1058 23.16 -16.72 8.80
CA THR A 1058 24.36 -16.88 9.63
C THR A 1058 25.50 -16.00 9.11
N GLU A 1059 26.64 -15.96 9.80
CA GLU A 1059 27.85 -15.34 9.24
C GLU A 1059 28.18 -16.00 7.88
N GLY A 1060 28.28 -15.17 6.83
CA GLY A 1060 28.53 -15.63 5.47
C GLY A 1060 27.33 -16.26 4.74
N ASN A 1061 26.12 -16.29 5.32
CA ASN A 1061 24.93 -16.84 4.64
C ASN A 1061 23.74 -15.86 4.63
N TRP A 1062 23.17 -15.59 3.44
CA TRP A 1062 22.02 -14.70 3.27
C TRP A 1062 21.11 -15.10 2.12
N ILE A 1063 19.84 -14.68 2.19
CA ILE A 1063 18.83 -14.83 1.13
C ILE A 1063 18.45 -13.46 0.57
N THR A 1064 18.35 -13.36 -0.75
CA THR A 1064 17.66 -12.23 -1.41
C THR A 1064 16.39 -12.70 -2.11
N TYR A 1065 15.28 -11.99 -1.95
CA TYR A 1065 13.98 -12.36 -2.50
C TYR A 1065 13.02 -11.17 -2.64
N ASP A 1066 12.00 -11.31 -3.48
CA ASP A 1066 10.93 -10.31 -3.59
C ASP A 1066 9.82 -10.56 -2.56
N THR A 1067 9.29 -9.47 -1.98
CA THR A 1067 8.13 -9.47 -1.09
C THR A 1067 6.94 -8.81 -1.77
N GLU A 1068 5.77 -8.88 -1.16
CA GLU A 1068 4.56 -8.19 -1.60
C GLU A 1068 4.79 -6.67 -1.75
N GLN A 1069 5.64 -6.08 -0.89
CA GLN A 1069 6.03 -4.67 -0.97
C GLN A 1069 6.90 -4.38 -2.20
N THR A 1070 7.94 -5.17 -2.46
CA THR A 1070 8.83 -4.95 -3.62
C THR A 1070 8.10 -5.24 -4.94
N ILE A 1071 7.20 -6.22 -4.96
CA ILE A 1071 6.30 -6.49 -6.08
C ILE A 1071 5.40 -5.29 -6.38
N SER A 1072 4.81 -4.67 -5.35
CA SER A 1072 3.96 -3.48 -5.55
C SER A 1072 4.70 -2.37 -6.29
N TYR A 1073 6.01 -2.22 -6.02
CA TYR A 1073 6.86 -1.26 -6.69
C TYR A 1073 7.09 -1.65 -8.16
N ARG A 1074 7.41 -2.92 -8.44
CA ARG A 1074 7.65 -3.44 -9.80
C ARG A 1074 6.42 -3.29 -10.70
N VAL A 1075 5.23 -3.54 -10.17
CA VAL A 1075 3.97 -3.36 -10.92
C VAL A 1075 3.74 -1.89 -11.26
N ARG A 1076 3.91 -0.99 -10.28
CA ARG A 1076 3.78 0.46 -10.51
C ARG A 1076 4.85 1.00 -11.46
N TYR A 1077 6.06 0.46 -11.41
CA TYR A 1077 7.11 0.75 -12.38
C TYR A 1077 6.69 0.36 -13.79
N ALA A 1078 6.21 -0.87 -13.99
CA ALA A 1078 5.77 -1.33 -15.31
C ALA A 1078 4.61 -0.49 -15.85
N GLN A 1079 3.69 -0.04 -14.99
CA GLN A 1079 2.61 0.87 -15.37
C GLN A 1079 3.11 2.27 -15.74
N ARG A 1080 4.04 2.83 -14.97
CA ARG A 1080 4.66 4.14 -15.22
C ARG A 1080 5.38 4.17 -16.57
N GLU A 1081 6.16 3.14 -16.86
CA GLU A 1081 6.87 2.99 -18.14
C GLU A 1081 5.94 2.63 -19.31
N GLY A 1082 4.64 2.43 -19.05
CA GLY A 1082 3.66 2.07 -20.08
C GLY A 1082 3.89 0.69 -20.68
N LEU A 1083 4.44 -0.24 -19.90
CA LEU A 1083 4.74 -1.59 -20.35
C LEU A 1083 3.46 -2.40 -20.61
N GLY A 1084 3.56 -3.42 -21.43
CA GLY A 1084 2.45 -4.32 -21.79
C GLY A 1084 1.97 -5.23 -20.65
N GLY A 1085 2.72 -5.34 -19.54
CA GLY A 1085 2.32 -6.14 -18.39
C GLY A 1085 3.47 -6.59 -17.50
N VAL A 1086 3.15 -7.49 -16.57
CA VAL A 1086 4.12 -8.22 -15.73
C VAL A 1086 3.84 -9.72 -15.79
N GLY A 1087 4.86 -10.54 -15.54
CA GLY A 1087 4.70 -11.98 -15.39
C GLY A 1087 5.30 -12.49 -14.10
N LEU A 1088 4.73 -13.55 -13.53
CA LEU A 1088 5.25 -14.24 -12.36
C LEU A 1088 5.92 -15.55 -12.79
N PHE A 1089 7.17 -15.73 -12.39
CA PHE A 1089 7.99 -16.88 -12.73
C PHE A 1089 8.50 -17.56 -11.44
N THR A 1090 7.90 -18.64 -10.93
CA THR A 1090 6.74 -19.40 -11.44
C THR A 1090 5.74 -19.66 -10.30
N LEU A 1091 4.51 -20.07 -10.64
CA LEU A 1091 3.46 -20.37 -9.66
C LEU A 1091 3.88 -21.41 -8.60
N LYS A 1092 4.84 -22.29 -8.92
CA LYS A 1092 5.36 -23.28 -7.99
C LYS A 1092 6.01 -22.65 -6.76
N PHE A 1093 6.76 -21.57 -6.96
CA PHE A 1093 7.56 -20.97 -5.89
C PHE A 1093 6.77 -19.95 -5.06
N ASP A 1094 5.58 -19.53 -5.51
CA ASP A 1094 4.72 -18.53 -4.84
C ASP A 1094 3.83 -19.15 -3.75
N ASP A 1095 4.42 -19.93 -2.83
CA ASP A 1095 3.72 -20.49 -1.65
C ASP A 1095 2.26 -20.93 -1.90
N HIS A 1096 2.08 -21.80 -2.89
CA HIS A 1096 0.77 -22.23 -3.36
C HIS A 1096 -0.02 -23.03 -2.30
N GLU A 1097 0.65 -23.54 -1.27
CA GLU A 1097 0.05 -24.24 -0.13
C GLU A 1097 -0.27 -23.29 1.06
N GLY A 1098 0.20 -22.04 1.03
CA GLY A 1098 -0.07 -21.03 2.05
C GLY A 1098 0.69 -21.26 3.38
N SER A 1099 1.90 -21.81 3.29
CA SER A 1099 2.78 -22.11 4.43
C SER A 1099 3.24 -20.85 5.18
N CYS A 1100 3.32 -19.71 4.50
CA CYS A 1100 3.76 -18.43 5.05
C CYS A 1100 2.70 -17.70 5.91
N SER A 1101 1.52 -18.29 6.12
CA SER A 1101 0.36 -17.65 6.77
C SER A 1101 -0.20 -16.39 6.09
N THR A 1102 0.33 -15.98 4.93
CA THR A 1102 -0.14 -14.84 4.11
C THR A 1102 -1.15 -15.25 3.02
N GLY A 1103 -1.66 -16.48 3.08
CA GLY A 1103 -2.55 -17.06 2.08
C GLY A 1103 -1.80 -17.76 0.94
N THR A 1104 -2.54 -18.39 0.03
CA THR A 1104 -1.96 -19.08 -1.13
C THR A 1104 -1.67 -18.08 -2.25
N PHE A 1105 -0.54 -18.23 -2.94
CA PHE A 1105 -0.13 -17.32 -4.02
C PHE A 1105 -0.05 -15.84 -3.58
N PRO A 1106 0.70 -15.51 -2.51
CA PRO A 1106 0.80 -14.15 -1.99
C PRO A 1106 1.42 -13.16 -2.99
N MET A 1107 2.44 -13.57 -3.75
CA MET A 1107 3.09 -12.71 -4.75
C MET A 1107 2.15 -12.43 -5.92
N LEU A 1108 1.45 -13.44 -6.44
CA LEU A 1108 0.43 -13.26 -7.47
C LEU A 1108 -0.71 -12.35 -7.00
N SER A 1109 -1.14 -12.52 -5.75
CA SER A 1109 -2.17 -11.68 -5.13
C SER A 1109 -1.71 -10.23 -5.01
N ALA A 1110 -0.44 -10.02 -4.63
CA ALA A 1110 0.18 -8.70 -4.59
C ALA A 1110 0.25 -8.05 -5.98
N ILE A 1111 0.59 -8.82 -7.03
CA ILE A 1111 0.56 -8.30 -8.40
C ILE A 1111 -0.86 -7.83 -8.76
N ARG A 1112 -1.85 -8.71 -8.64
CA ARG A 1112 -3.24 -8.42 -9.03
C ARG A 1112 -3.79 -7.20 -8.30
N LYS A 1113 -3.50 -7.07 -7.00
CA LYS A 1113 -3.93 -5.94 -6.16
C LYS A 1113 -3.44 -4.58 -6.67
N HIS A 1114 -2.26 -4.52 -7.27
CA HIS A 1114 -1.65 -3.25 -7.73
C HIS A 1114 -1.80 -3.04 -9.24
N MET A 1115 -2.51 -3.93 -9.95
CA MET A 1115 -2.87 -3.72 -11.34
C MET A 1115 -4.01 -2.71 -11.44
N CYS A 1116 -3.87 -1.73 -12.33
CA CYS A 1116 -4.84 -0.66 -12.54
C CYS A 1116 -6.08 -1.03 -13.38
N PHE A 1117 -6.31 -2.32 -13.60
CA PHE A 1117 -7.32 -2.84 -14.51
C PHE A 1117 -8.24 -3.78 -13.74
N GLU A 1118 -9.42 -3.29 -13.36
CA GLU A 1118 -10.60 -4.09 -13.02
C GLU A 1118 -11.73 -3.76 -13.99
#